data_AF-A0A2I4GFE6-F1
#
_entry.id   AF-A0A2I4GFE6-F1
#
_cell.length_a   1.000
_cell.length_b   1.000
_cell.length_c   1.000
_cell.angle_alpha   90.00
_cell.angle_beta   90.00
_cell.angle_gamma   90.00
#
_symmetry.space_group_name_H-M   'P 1'
#
loop_
_entity.id
_entity.type
_entity.pdbx_description
1 polymer ?
#
loop_
_entity_poly.entity_id
_entity_poly.type
_entity_poly.pdbx_seq_one_letter_code
_entity_poly.pdbx_strand_id
1 'polypeptide(L)'
;MEFLSRFNLSFQRPCAIIWLWMALVLLLWNSRQVVSDSNYLIGLGSYDITGPAADVNMMGYANTEQIAYGVHFRLRARTFIAAEPEGNRVVFVNLDACMASQLVTIKVIERLKARYGDLYTVNNVAISGIHSHAGPGGYLQYVVYIVTSLGFVRQSFDVLVDGIEKSIIEAHENLRPGSVFVNKGELLDAGVSRSPSAYLNNPAAERAKYKYDVDKEMTLLKFLDEEWGPVGSFNWFATHGTSMSRTNSLISGDNKGAAARFMEDWFEQNGLESSYSSRFGANGIPQRVSNLIPDLHSNHHELLELAASFQSPPGRPAGSILSVARRVRGALRQANKPGFVSAFCQSNCGDVSPNVLGAFCIDTGLPCDFNHSTCGGKNELCYGRGPGYPDEFESTRIIGERQFRKAVELFNKASEQLTGKIDYRHTYIDFSQLEVTLPKQGGGSEVIKTCPAAMGFAFAAGTTDGPGAFDFKQGDDKGNPFWKLVRNVLKTPDKEQVDCQYPKPILLDTGEMKQPYDWAPSILPIQILRIGQLAILSVPGEFTTMAGRRLRDAVKSVFTSGGHGHSDSNVHVVIAGLTNTYSQYVTTFEEYQVQRYEGASTLYGPHTLSAYIQEFKKLASAIISGQAVEGGPQPPDLLDKQISLLTPVVMDATPRGVNFGDVDSDVAKNSTFKKGDLVSVTFWSACPRNDLLTEGTFALVEILRGKDTWVPAYDDDDFCLRFKWSRPSRLSTRSQATLEWRIPESTPPGVYRMRHFGASKSILGSIRQFAGTSSAFVVV
;
A
#
# COMPACT_ATOMS: atom_id res chain seq x y z
N MET A 1 -73.57 18.40 71.06
CA MET A 1 -72.99 19.47 71.90
C MET A 1 -71.80 20.05 71.17
N GLU A 2 -71.83 21.36 70.94
CA GLU A 2 -70.69 22.30 70.90
C GLU A 2 -69.46 21.98 70.02
N PHE A 3 -69.20 22.78 68.98
CA PHE A 3 -68.49 24.08 68.96
C PHE A 3 -66.96 23.98 68.84
N LEU A 4 -66.49 24.42 67.66
CA LEU A 4 -65.27 25.19 67.33
C LEU A 4 -63.90 24.87 67.98
N SER A 5 -62.91 24.63 67.10
CA SER A 5 -61.62 25.37 67.05
C SER A 5 -60.85 25.00 65.76
N ARG A 6 -60.99 25.76 64.66
CA ARG A 6 -59.99 26.72 64.10
C ARG A 6 -58.52 26.24 64.12
N PHE A 7 -57.89 26.07 62.94
CA PHE A 7 -56.90 27.02 62.37
C PHE A 7 -56.18 26.49 61.10
N ASN A 8 -56.22 27.34 60.06
CA ASN A 8 -55.25 27.62 59.00
C ASN A 8 -54.85 26.61 57.89
N LEU A 9 -55.50 26.85 56.74
CA LEU A 9 -54.91 27.25 55.45
C LEU A 9 -54.04 26.25 54.68
N SER A 10 -54.77 25.50 53.85
CA SER A 10 -54.38 25.10 52.50
C SER A 10 -53.94 26.29 51.64
N PHE A 11 -52.72 26.27 51.09
CA PHE A 11 -52.38 26.91 49.78
C PHE A 11 -50.94 26.53 49.35
N GLN A 12 -50.62 25.24 49.26
CA GLN A 12 -49.33 24.79 48.68
C GLN A 12 -49.47 23.48 47.89
N ARG A 13 -50.41 23.41 46.95
CA ARG A 13 -50.48 22.27 46.00
C ARG A 13 -50.46 22.60 44.50
N PRO A 14 -50.77 23.81 43.99
CA PRO A 14 -50.64 24.05 42.56
C PRO A 14 -49.21 24.46 42.14
N CYS A 15 -48.42 25.10 43.01
CA CYS A 15 -47.05 25.52 42.66
C CYS A 15 -46.06 24.36 42.54
N ALA A 16 -46.10 23.38 43.45
CA ALA A 16 -45.13 22.27 43.43
C ALA A 16 -45.25 21.40 42.16
N ILE A 17 -46.46 21.22 41.63
CA ILE A 17 -46.70 20.47 40.39
C ILE A 17 -46.19 21.28 39.19
N ILE A 18 -46.43 22.59 39.14
CA ILE A 18 -45.93 23.45 38.05
C ILE A 18 -44.39 23.49 38.03
N TRP A 19 -43.73 23.56 39.20
CA TRP A 19 -42.28 23.49 39.28
C TRP A 19 -41.72 22.10 38.91
N LEU A 20 -42.44 21.01 39.23
CA LEU A 20 -42.05 19.67 38.81
C LEU A 20 -42.16 19.50 37.28
N TRP A 21 -43.22 20.01 36.66
CA TRP A 21 -43.39 19.99 35.20
C TRP A 21 -42.41 20.94 34.50
N MET A 22 -42.11 22.12 35.05
CA MET A 22 -41.05 22.98 34.51
C MET A 22 -39.67 22.34 34.67
N ALA A 23 -39.39 21.65 35.78
CA ALA A 23 -38.14 20.91 35.98
C ALA A 23 -38.04 19.70 35.03
N LEU A 24 -39.14 18.99 34.76
CA LEU A 24 -39.19 17.88 33.79
C LEU A 24 -39.05 18.39 32.35
N VAL A 25 -39.66 19.53 32.02
CA VAL A 25 -39.49 20.18 30.71
C VAL A 25 -38.08 20.74 30.57
N LEU A 26 -37.47 21.33 31.61
CA LEU A 26 -36.07 21.77 31.60
C LEU A 26 -35.09 20.59 31.59
N LEU A 27 -35.42 19.46 32.21
CA LEU A 27 -34.65 18.21 32.11
C LEU A 27 -34.79 17.60 30.72
N LEU A 28 -35.97 17.65 30.09
CA LEU A 28 -36.22 17.21 28.71
C LEU A 28 -35.64 18.17 27.66
N TRP A 29 -35.52 19.47 28.00
CA TRP A 29 -34.91 20.49 27.14
C TRP A 29 -33.39 20.51 27.28
N ASN A 30 -32.84 20.22 28.47
CA ASN A 30 -31.40 20.01 28.69
C ASN A 30 -30.93 18.58 28.39
N SER A 31 -31.85 17.61 28.21
CA SER A 31 -31.55 16.29 27.67
C SER A 31 -31.68 16.22 26.15
N ARG A 32 -31.91 17.36 25.47
CA ARG A 32 -31.29 17.54 24.15
C ARG A 32 -29.80 17.71 24.39
N GLN A 33 -29.16 16.57 24.64
CA GLN A 33 -27.79 16.36 24.29
C GLN A 33 -27.65 16.96 22.89
N VAL A 34 -26.87 18.03 22.76
CA VAL A 34 -26.39 18.50 21.47
C VAL A 34 -25.40 17.43 21.01
N VAL A 35 -25.93 16.27 20.64
CA VAL A 35 -25.27 15.33 19.76
C VAL A 35 -25.33 16.06 18.43
N SER A 36 -24.18 16.57 18.00
CA SER A 36 -23.94 16.72 16.58
C SER A 36 -24.31 15.37 15.98
N ASP A 37 -25.42 15.26 15.25
CA ASP A 37 -25.73 14.02 14.52
C ASP A 37 -24.67 13.91 13.41
N SER A 38 -23.50 13.35 13.75
CA SER A 38 -22.57 12.89 12.75
C SER A 38 -23.27 11.85 11.89
N ASN A 39 -23.43 12.16 10.61
CA ASN A 39 -24.11 11.28 9.65
C ASN A 39 -23.36 9.95 9.42
N TYR A 40 -22.09 9.86 9.81
CA TYR A 40 -21.29 8.64 9.65
C TYR A 40 -20.65 8.17 10.96
N LEU A 41 -20.40 6.87 11.00
CA LEU A 41 -19.40 6.22 11.83
C LEU A 41 -18.16 5.99 10.97
N ILE A 42 -16.99 6.32 11.51
CA ILE A 42 -15.69 6.09 10.89
C ILE A 42 -14.84 5.21 11.79
N GLY A 43 -14.07 4.30 11.19
CA GLY A 43 -13.20 3.39 11.92
C GLY A 43 -11.94 3.11 11.12
N LEU A 44 -10.78 3.21 11.74
CA LEU A 44 -9.47 3.11 11.08
C LEU A 44 -8.61 2.06 11.78
N GLY A 45 -7.79 1.35 11.00
CA GLY A 45 -6.91 0.30 11.50
C GLY A 45 -5.68 0.09 10.63
N SER A 46 -4.59 -0.42 11.21
CA SER A 46 -3.31 -0.63 10.53
C SER A 46 -2.57 -1.82 11.11
N TYR A 47 -2.20 -2.79 10.27
CA TYR A 47 -1.53 -4.01 10.73
C TYR A 47 -0.35 -4.39 9.82
N ASP A 48 0.69 -4.98 10.41
CA ASP A 48 1.87 -5.48 9.67
C ASP A 48 1.53 -6.64 8.73
N ILE A 49 1.93 -6.50 7.46
CA ILE A 49 1.80 -7.51 6.40
C ILE A 49 3.16 -7.89 5.79
N THR A 50 4.25 -7.60 6.50
CA THR A 50 5.62 -7.87 6.03
C THR A 50 5.84 -9.37 5.91
N GLY A 51 6.05 -9.83 4.67
CA GLY A 51 6.35 -11.22 4.37
C GLY A 51 7.81 -11.62 4.63
N PRO A 52 8.24 -12.79 4.13
CA PRO A 52 9.55 -13.36 4.38
C PRO A 52 10.70 -12.48 3.86
N ALA A 53 11.54 -11.99 4.78
CA ALA A 53 12.69 -11.11 4.50
C ALA A 53 13.97 -11.84 4.02
N ALA A 54 13.85 -13.08 3.54
CA ALA A 54 14.96 -13.88 3.04
C ALA A 54 14.52 -14.90 2.00
N ASP A 55 15.33 -15.11 0.96
CA ASP A 55 15.22 -16.19 -0.05
C ASP A 55 13.97 -16.19 -0.94
N VAL A 56 13.09 -15.20 -0.79
CA VAL A 56 11.86 -15.08 -1.56
C VAL A 56 11.99 -14.00 -2.61
N ASN A 57 11.64 -14.34 -3.86
CA ASN A 57 11.61 -13.38 -4.96
C ASN A 57 10.64 -12.23 -4.67
N MET A 58 11.01 -11.01 -5.06
CA MET A 58 10.15 -9.85 -4.90
C MET A 58 9.12 -9.78 -6.04
N MET A 59 7.92 -9.29 -5.75
CA MET A 59 6.84 -9.17 -6.72
C MET A 59 6.92 -7.85 -7.48
N GLY A 60 6.73 -7.88 -8.80
CA GLY A 60 6.64 -6.69 -9.65
C GLY A 60 7.52 -6.79 -10.90
N TYR A 61 8.84 -6.73 -10.74
CA TYR A 61 9.78 -6.67 -11.86
C TYR A 61 9.94 -7.96 -12.68
N ALA A 62 9.32 -9.05 -12.25
CA ALA A 62 9.48 -10.37 -12.85
C ALA A 62 10.96 -10.81 -13.02
N ASN A 63 11.85 -10.32 -12.15
CA ASN A 63 13.28 -10.59 -12.17
C ASN A 63 13.63 -11.74 -11.21
N THR A 64 14.04 -12.89 -11.73
CA THR A 64 14.42 -14.06 -10.90
C THR A 64 15.60 -13.82 -9.94
N GLU A 65 16.42 -12.79 -10.21
CA GLU A 65 17.55 -12.42 -9.36
C GLU A 65 17.17 -11.46 -8.23
N GLN A 66 15.97 -10.85 -8.30
CA GLN A 66 15.49 -9.92 -7.28
C GLN A 66 14.91 -10.71 -6.09
N ILE A 67 15.78 -11.02 -5.12
CA ILE A 67 15.44 -11.85 -3.96
C ILE A 67 15.55 -11.00 -2.70
N ALA A 68 14.58 -11.13 -1.79
CA ALA A 68 14.60 -10.48 -0.50
C ALA A 68 15.78 -10.99 0.35
N TYR A 69 16.57 -10.06 0.87
CA TYR A 69 17.72 -10.26 1.77
C TYR A 69 17.69 -9.21 2.90
N GLY A 70 16.50 -8.84 3.37
CA GLY A 70 16.35 -7.86 4.44
C GLY A 70 15.10 -7.00 4.34
N VAL A 71 15.05 -5.97 5.18
CA VAL A 71 13.96 -5.01 5.31
C VAL A 71 14.56 -3.60 5.32
N HIS A 72 14.03 -2.74 4.45
CA HIS A 72 14.25 -1.29 4.49
C HIS A 72 13.26 -0.65 5.48
N PHE A 73 11.96 -0.89 5.28
CA PHE A 73 10.93 -0.62 6.29
C PHE A 73 9.75 -1.57 6.10
N ARG A 74 8.96 -1.79 7.17
CA ARG A 74 7.82 -2.73 7.19
C ARG A 74 6.71 -2.34 6.23
N LEU A 75 5.93 -3.35 5.82
CA LEU A 75 4.74 -3.23 4.98
C LEU A 75 3.48 -3.27 5.85
N ARG A 76 2.50 -2.40 5.61
CA ARG A 76 1.24 -2.35 6.36
C ARG A 76 0.00 -2.55 5.48
N ALA A 77 -1.02 -3.20 6.03
CA ALA A 77 -2.40 -3.08 5.56
C ALA A 77 -3.07 -1.94 6.35
N ARG A 78 -3.58 -0.93 5.65
CA ARG A 78 -4.25 0.24 6.23
C ARG A 78 -5.70 0.27 5.80
N THR A 79 -6.62 0.31 6.76
CA THR A 79 -8.05 0.19 6.52
C THR A 79 -8.80 1.41 7.00
N PHE A 80 -9.78 1.86 6.21
CA PHE A 80 -10.88 2.65 6.76
C PHE A 80 -12.21 1.91 6.56
N ILE A 81 -13.12 2.16 7.49
CA ILE A 81 -14.53 1.83 7.41
C ILE A 81 -15.31 3.13 7.52
N ALA A 82 -16.23 3.36 6.60
CA ALA A 82 -17.26 4.37 6.71
C ALA A 82 -18.62 3.67 6.76
N ALA A 83 -19.44 4.00 7.74
CA ALA A 83 -20.74 3.38 7.96
C ALA A 83 -21.81 4.43 8.28
N GLU A 84 -23.04 4.17 7.87
CA GLU A 84 -24.22 4.85 8.42
C GLU A 84 -24.54 4.24 9.80
N PRO A 85 -25.02 5.03 10.78
CA PRO A 85 -25.35 4.51 12.12
C PRO A 85 -26.29 3.28 12.11
N GLU A 86 -27.28 3.29 11.22
CA GLU A 86 -28.26 2.20 11.03
C GLU A 86 -28.38 1.81 9.55
N GLY A 87 -27.27 1.60 8.85
CA GLY A 87 -27.34 1.33 7.42
C GLY A 87 -26.09 0.72 6.79
N ASN A 88 -25.82 1.15 5.56
CA ASN A 88 -24.74 0.61 4.77
C ASN A 88 -23.38 0.98 5.34
N ARG A 89 -22.41 0.12 5.09
CA ARG A 89 -21.00 0.38 5.40
C ARG A 89 -20.13 -0.08 4.25
N VAL A 90 -19.01 0.59 4.08
CA VAL A 90 -17.96 0.24 3.13
C VAL A 90 -16.63 0.12 3.85
N VAL A 91 -15.81 -0.82 3.39
CA VAL A 91 -14.45 -1.07 3.87
C VAL A 91 -13.50 -0.92 2.69
N PHE A 92 -12.45 -0.14 2.87
CA PHE A 92 -11.38 -0.03 1.91
C PHE A 92 -10.05 -0.33 2.61
N VAL A 93 -9.30 -1.27 2.05
CA VAL A 93 -7.99 -1.69 2.55
C VAL A 93 -6.93 -1.33 1.53
N ASN A 94 -5.91 -0.58 1.95
CA ASN A 94 -4.74 -0.24 1.16
C ASN A 94 -3.52 -1.03 1.68
N LEU A 95 -2.94 -1.87 0.82
CA LEU A 95 -1.82 -2.75 1.13
C LEU A 95 -0.52 -2.15 0.64
N ASP A 96 0.50 -2.13 1.50
CA ASP A 96 1.89 -1.94 1.09
C ASP A 96 2.43 -3.18 0.34
N ALA A 97 1.74 -3.59 -0.72
CA ALA A 97 2.03 -4.74 -1.57
C ALA A 97 1.95 -4.35 -3.05
N CYS A 98 2.42 -5.24 -3.93
CA CYS A 98 2.43 -4.98 -5.37
C CYS A 98 1.00 -4.94 -5.96
N MET A 99 0.12 -5.85 -5.57
CA MET A 99 -1.28 -5.85 -6.02
C MET A 99 -2.15 -6.61 -5.03
N ALA A 100 -3.47 -6.43 -5.13
CA ALA A 100 -4.41 -7.36 -4.51
C ALA A 100 -4.35 -8.74 -5.19
N SER A 101 -4.80 -9.77 -4.48
CA SER A 101 -4.83 -11.15 -4.95
C SER A 101 -6.24 -11.71 -4.81
N GLN A 102 -6.77 -12.31 -5.88
CA GLN A 102 -8.07 -12.97 -5.84
C GLN A 102 -8.18 -13.97 -4.69
N LEU A 103 -7.12 -14.75 -4.47
CA LEU A 103 -7.10 -15.78 -3.45
C LEU A 103 -7.07 -15.19 -2.05
N VAL A 104 -6.27 -14.13 -1.85
CA VAL A 104 -6.25 -13.39 -0.58
C VAL A 104 -7.63 -12.80 -0.31
N THR A 105 -8.26 -12.16 -1.29
CA THR A 105 -9.61 -11.60 -1.16
C THR A 105 -10.64 -12.67 -0.81
N ILE A 106 -10.65 -13.81 -1.49
CA ILE A 106 -11.55 -14.94 -1.17
C ILE A 106 -11.39 -15.35 0.30
N LYS A 107 -10.16 -15.58 0.77
CA LYS A 107 -9.91 -16.04 2.15
C LYS A 107 -10.18 -14.98 3.21
N VAL A 108 -9.92 -13.70 2.93
CA VAL A 108 -10.31 -12.61 3.83
C VAL A 108 -11.83 -12.56 3.97
N ILE A 109 -12.58 -12.60 2.86
CA ILE A 109 -14.05 -12.56 2.90
C ILE A 109 -14.62 -13.78 3.63
N GLU A 110 -14.09 -14.98 3.42
CA GLU A 110 -14.48 -16.18 4.18
C GLU A 110 -14.31 -16.00 5.69
N ARG A 111 -13.17 -15.47 6.14
CA ARG A 111 -12.89 -15.23 7.56
C ARG A 111 -13.75 -14.13 8.16
N LEU A 112 -13.95 -13.03 7.43
CA LEU A 112 -14.85 -11.96 7.85
C LEU A 112 -16.29 -12.46 7.94
N LYS A 113 -16.73 -13.30 7.01
CA LYS A 113 -18.06 -13.92 7.06
C LYS A 113 -18.22 -14.83 8.27
N ALA A 114 -17.21 -15.63 8.59
CA ALA A 114 -17.22 -16.48 9.79
C ALA A 114 -17.29 -15.65 11.09
N ARG A 115 -16.69 -14.46 11.11
CA ARG A 115 -16.63 -13.58 12.29
C ARG A 115 -17.85 -12.67 12.45
N TYR A 116 -18.30 -12.06 11.37
CA TYR A 116 -19.28 -10.96 11.36
C TYR A 116 -20.55 -11.28 10.55
N GLY A 117 -20.74 -12.52 10.08
CA GLY A 117 -21.85 -12.88 9.22
C GLY A 117 -21.80 -12.12 7.89
N ASP A 118 -22.94 -11.64 7.40
CA ASP A 118 -23.01 -10.92 6.11
C ASP A 118 -22.69 -9.42 6.22
N LEU A 119 -22.08 -8.98 7.32
CA LEU A 119 -21.73 -7.57 7.53
C LEU A 119 -20.65 -7.08 6.56
N TYR A 120 -19.70 -7.96 6.24
CA TYR A 120 -18.58 -7.70 5.34
C TYR A 120 -18.56 -8.76 4.25
N THR A 121 -18.82 -8.34 3.03
CA THR A 121 -18.96 -9.21 1.85
C THR A 121 -18.15 -8.65 0.69
N VAL A 122 -18.06 -9.41 -0.41
CA VAL A 122 -17.46 -8.92 -1.67
C VAL A 122 -18.10 -7.63 -2.17
N ASN A 123 -19.32 -7.30 -1.74
CA ASN A 123 -20.02 -6.12 -2.22
C ASN A 123 -19.48 -4.83 -1.60
N ASN A 124 -19.07 -4.86 -0.34
CA ASN A 124 -18.71 -3.67 0.43
C ASN A 124 -17.28 -3.65 0.96
N VAL A 125 -16.46 -4.66 0.65
CA VAL A 125 -15.03 -4.70 0.98
C VAL A 125 -14.22 -4.57 -0.31
N ALA A 126 -13.31 -3.61 -0.36
CA ALA A 126 -12.32 -3.44 -1.42
C ALA A 126 -10.90 -3.54 -0.84
N ILE A 127 -10.03 -4.32 -1.49
CA ILE A 127 -8.64 -4.52 -1.08
C ILE A 127 -7.73 -4.11 -2.23
N SER A 128 -6.88 -3.10 -2.06
CA SER A 128 -6.08 -2.46 -3.11
C SER A 128 -4.60 -2.44 -2.74
N GLY A 129 -3.71 -2.71 -3.70
CA GLY A 129 -2.26 -2.61 -3.51
C GLY A 129 -1.69 -1.25 -3.92
N ILE A 130 -0.69 -0.75 -3.17
CA ILE A 130 0.05 0.47 -3.54
C ILE A 130 0.98 0.29 -4.74
N HIS A 131 1.11 -0.91 -5.27
CA HIS A 131 2.02 -1.23 -6.37
C HIS A 131 3.50 -1.01 -6.05
N SER A 132 3.93 -1.39 -4.85
CA SER A 132 5.36 -1.52 -4.53
C SER A 132 5.95 -2.74 -5.21
N HIS A 133 7.05 -2.56 -5.94
CA HIS A 133 7.84 -3.64 -6.55
C HIS A 133 8.93 -4.19 -5.61
N ALA A 134 8.88 -3.80 -4.34
CA ALA A 134 9.83 -4.17 -3.31
C ALA A 134 9.17 -4.94 -2.14
N GLY A 135 8.08 -5.68 -2.40
CA GLY A 135 7.49 -6.64 -1.46
C GLY A 135 7.74 -8.11 -1.87
N PRO A 136 7.74 -9.07 -0.94
CA PRO A 136 7.90 -10.49 -1.28
C PRO A 136 6.71 -11.03 -2.08
N GLY A 137 7.00 -11.88 -3.07
CA GLY A 137 6.01 -12.50 -3.96
C GLY A 137 5.42 -13.81 -3.45
N GLY A 138 4.82 -14.57 -4.38
CA GLY A 138 4.29 -15.91 -4.13
C GLY A 138 2.91 -15.97 -3.45
N TYR A 139 2.10 -14.92 -3.53
CA TYR A 139 0.76 -14.86 -2.90
C TYR A 139 -0.41 -14.79 -3.92
N LEU A 140 -0.09 -14.78 -5.21
CA LEU A 140 -1.04 -14.83 -6.31
C LEU A 140 -1.29 -16.30 -6.70
N GLN A 141 -2.46 -16.60 -7.26
CA GLN A 141 -2.87 -17.99 -7.50
C GLN A 141 -2.69 -18.50 -8.93
N TYR A 142 -2.55 -17.60 -9.91
CA TYR A 142 -2.45 -17.99 -11.32
C TYR A 142 -0.99 -18.21 -11.74
N VAL A 143 -0.76 -19.18 -12.63
CA VAL A 143 0.60 -19.66 -12.97
C VAL A 143 1.52 -18.51 -13.39
N VAL A 144 1.04 -17.58 -14.23
CA VAL A 144 1.88 -16.51 -14.78
C VAL A 144 2.54 -15.64 -13.70
N TYR A 145 1.89 -15.51 -12.53
CA TYR A 145 2.37 -14.67 -11.44
C TYR A 145 3.28 -15.38 -10.43
N ILE A 146 3.32 -16.71 -10.46
CA ILE A 146 4.12 -17.49 -9.51
C ILE A 146 5.41 -18.06 -10.11
N VAL A 147 5.59 -17.97 -11.44
CA VAL A 147 6.79 -18.48 -12.12
C VAL A 147 8.08 -17.88 -11.54
N THR A 148 8.15 -16.56 -11.38
CA THR A 148 9.37 -15.88 -10.90
C THR A 148 9.63 -16.10 -9.41
N SER A 149 8.57 -16.34 -8.63
CA SER A 149 8.66 -16.65 -7.21
C SER A 149 8.94 -18.11 -6.90
N LEU A 150 9.20 -18.92 -7.94
CA LEU A 150 9.38 -20.37 -7.83
C LEU A 150 8.15 -21.03 -7.19
N GLY A 151 6.96 -20.51 -7.49
CA GLY A 151 5.70 -20.98 -6.98
C GLY A 151 5.11 -20.13 -5.85
N PHE A 152 4.10 -20.70 -5.20
CA PHE A 152 3.39 -20.12 -4.09
C PHE A 152 4.21 -20.17 -2.80
N VAL A 153 4.22 -19.06 -2.06
CA VAL A 153 4.95 -18.88 -0.81
C VAL A 153 3.93 -18.69 0.31
N ARG A 154 3.69 -19.77 1.06
CA ARG A 154 2.64 -19.81 2.09
C ARG A 154 2.77 -18.71 3.14
N GLN A 155 4.01 -18.37 3.55
CA GLN A 155 4.27 -17.28 4.51
C GLN A 155 3.83 -15.91 3.98
N SER A 156 4.09 -15.62 2.70
CA SER A 156 3.63 -14.36 2.07
C SER A 156 2.11 -14.30 2.00
N PHE A 157 1.46 -15.42 1.68
CA PHE A 157 0.02 -15.51 1.61
C PHE A 157 -0.65 -15.36 2.98
N ASP A 158 -0.21 -16.13 3.97
CA ASP A 158 -0.84 -16.13 5.30
C ASP A 158 -0.71 -14.77 5.98
N VAL A 159 0.46 -14.12 5.91
CA VAL A 159 0.65 -12.80 6.54
C VAL A 159 -0.23 -11.72 5.91
N LEU A 160 -0.50 -11.81 4.59
CA LEU A 160 -1.43 -10.91 3.92
C LEU A 160 -2.88 -11.16 4.38
N VAL A 161 -3.35 -12.41 4.38
CA VAL A 161 -4.70 -12.74 4.83
C VAL A 161 -4.90 -12.34 6.29
N ASP A 162 -3.96 -12.72 7.16
CA ASP A 162 -4.01 -12.43 8.59
C ASP A 162 -3.97 -10.92 8.86
N GLY A 163 -3.01 -10.20 8.24
CA GLY A 163 -2.87 -8.77 8.49
C GLY A 163 -4.03 -7.93 7.94
N ILE A 164 -4.62 -8.32 6.81
CA ILE A 164 -5.83 -7.68 6.29
C ILE A 164 -7.03 -7.92 7.20
N GLU A 165 -7.24 -9.16 7.67
CA GLU A 165 -8.30 -9.46 8.63
C GLU A 165 -8.11 -8.60 9.90
N LYS A 166 -6.87 -8.52 10.41
CA LYS A 166 -6.55 -7.76 11.62
C LYS A 166 -6.74 -6.25 11.45
N SER A 167 -6.34 -5.67 10.31
CA SER A 167 -6.55 -4.23 10.08
C SER A 167 -8.04 -3.88 9.95
N ILE A 168 -8.87 -4.78 9.39
CA ILE A 168 -10.33 -4.63 9.34
C ILE A 168 -10.95 -4.78 10.73
N ILE A 169 -10.51 -5.75 11.53
CA ILE A 169 -10.96 -5.90 12.92
C ILE A 169 -10.63 -4.63 13.70
N GLU A 170 -9.40 -4.12 13.64
CA GLU A 170 -9.01 -2.89 14.34
C GLU A 170 -9.87 -1.70 13.89
N ALA A 171 -10.11 -1.55 12.58
CA ALA A 171 -10.99 -0.50 12.06
C ALA A 171 -12.45 -0.68 12.54
N HIS A 172 -12.95 -1.91 12.64
CA HIS A 172 -14.29 -2.20 13.16
C HIS A 172 -14.42 -1.83 14.63
N GLU A 173 -13.47 -2.25 15.47
CA GLU A 173 -13.47 -1.95 16.91
C GLU A 173 -13.26 -0.45 17.19
N ASN A 174 -12.69 0.28 16.24
CA ASN A 174 -12.52 1.73 16.29
C ASN A 174 -13.69 2.53 15.68
N LEU A 175 -14.81 1.90 15.29
CA LEU A 175 -15.96 2.61 14.72
C LEU A 175 -16.57 3.60 15.71
N ARG A 176 -16.54 4.90 15.36
CA ARG A 176 -17.03 6.00 16.19
C ARG A 176 -17.70 7.08 15.33
N PRO A 177 -18.61 7.89 15.91
CA PRO A 177 -19.14 9.07 15.23
C PRO A 177 -18.02 9.98 14.70
N GLY A 178 -18.10 10.30 13.41
CA GLY A 178 -17.15 11.19 12.78
C GLY A 178 -17.47 11.55 11.33
N SER A 179 -16.73 12.51 10.81
CA SER A 179 -16.93 13.10 9.49
C SER A 179 -15.79 12.75 8.53
N VAL A 180 -16.11 12.66 7.24
CA VAL A 180 -15.12 12.50 6.17
C VAL A 180 -15.08 13.78 5.36
N PHE A 181 -13.89 14.32 5.12
CA PHE A 181 -13.67 15.49 4.27
C PHE A 181 -12.88 15.09 3.03
N VAL A 182 -13.12 15.78 1.92
CA VAL A 182 -12.40 15.59 0.66
C VAL A 182 -11.65 16.86 0.28
N ASN A 183 -10.48 16.70 -0.34
CA ASN A 183 -9.74 17.80 -0.94
C ASN A 183 -8.91 17.31 -2.13
N LYS A 184 -8.59 18.21 -3.05
CA LYS A 184 -7.85 17.90 -4.28
C LYS A 184 -6.79 18.94 -4.56
N GLY A 185 -5.67 18.52 -5.16
CA GLY A 185 -4.65 19.45 -5.60
C GLY A 185 -3.64 18.86 -6.56
N GLU A 186 -3.00 19.75 -7.32
CA GLU A 186 -1.96 19.40 -8.28
C GLU A 186 -0.63 19.08 -7.55
N LEU A 187 -0.07 17.89 -7.82
CA LEU A 187 1.24 17.42 -7.41
C LEU A 187 2.12 17.24 -8.63
N LEU A 188 3.15 18.08 -8.74
CA LEU A 188 4.14 18.03 -9.80
C LEU A 188 5.37 17.22 -9.38
N ASP A 189 6.16 16.81 -10.35
CA ASP A 189 7.45 16.11 -10.15
C ASP A 189 7.38 14.83 -9.29
N ALA A 190 6.23 14.18 -9.18
CA ALA A 190 6.08 12.89 -8.49
C ALA A 190 5.71 11.74 -9.45
N GLY A 191 5.69 12.01 -10.76
CA GLY A 191 5.42 11.03 -11.79
C GLY A 191 5.64 11.60 -13.20
N VAL A 192 6.13 10.77 -14.13
CA VAL A 192 6.32 11.09 -15.56
C VAL A 192 5.79 9.95 -16.43
N SER A 193 5.36 10.23 -17.66
CA SER A 193 4.94 9.15 -18.57
C SER A 193 6.15 8.29 -18.96
N ARG A 194 6.02 6.97 -18.84
CA ARG A 194 7.01 6.00 -19.33
C ARG A 194 6.67 5.43 -20.71
N SER A 195 5.50 5.78 -21.24
CA SER A 195 5.03 5.39 -22.57
C SER A 195 4.41 6.59 -23.34
N PRO A 196 5.13 7.72 -23.46
CA PRO A 196 4.59 8.95 -24.04
C PRO A 196 4.16 8.78 -25.51
N SER A 197 4.86 7.95 -26.28
CA SER A 197 4.49 7.61 -27.67
C SER A 197 3.11 6.93 -27.77
N ALA A 198 2.76 6.06 -26.80
CA ALA A 198 1.43 5.46 -26.74
C ALA A 198 0.36 6.51 -26.37
N TYR A 199 0.62 7.36 -25.37
CA TYR A 199 -0.28 8.44 -24.99
C TYR A 199 -0.60 9.36 -26.18
N LEU A 200 0.40 9.71 -26.99
CA LEU A 200 0.24 10.58 -28.16
C LEU A 200 -0.68 10.00 -29.24
N ASN A 201 -0.90 8.68 -29.25
CA ASN A 201 -1.80 8.02 -30.19
C ASN A 201 -3.29 8.25 -29.84
N ASN A 202 -3.61 8.66 -28.61
CA ASN A 202 -4.97 9.11 -28.27
C ASN A 202 -5.36 10.34 -29.11
N PRO A 203 -6.65 10.53 -29.45
CA PRO A 203 -7.13 11.63 -30.29
C PRO A 203 -6.65 13.00 -29.82
N ALA A 204 -6.11 13.81 -30.74
CA ALA A 204 -5.55 15.11 -30.40
C ALA A 204 -6.56 16.04 -29.69
N ALA A 205 -7.83 16.01 -30.12
CA ALA A 205 -8.90 16.78 -29.49
C ALA A 205 -9.22 16.33 -28.05
N GLU A 206 -9.02 15.06 -27.72
CA GLU A 206 -9.16 14.57 -26.35
C GLU A 206 -7.96 14.97 -25.51
N ARG A 207 -6.73 14.79 -26.03
CA ARG A 207 -5.50 15.19 -25.33
C ARG A 207 -5.47 16.67 -24.99
N ALA A 208 -5.99 17.53 -25.87
CA ALA A 208 -6.07 18.97 -25.67
C ALA A 208 -6.96 19.40 -24.47
N LYS A 209 -7.79 18.50 -23.92
CA LYS A 209 -8.59 18.75 -22.71
C LYS A 209 -7.74 18.70 -21.43
N TYR A 210 -6.54 18.12 -21.48
CA TYR A 210 -5.71 17.89 -20.31
C TYR A 210 -4.38 18.65 -20.45
N LYS A 211 -3.95 19.27 -19.34
CA LYS A 211 -2.68 20.03 -19.28
C LYS A 211 -1.44 19.13 -19.36
N TYR A 212 -1.56 17.87 -18.92
CA TYR A 212 -0.45 16.92 -18.78
C TYR A 212 -0.79 15.56 -19.39
N ASP A 213 0.25 14.82 -19.77
CA ASP A 213 0.20 13.45 -20.26
C ASP A 213 0.11 12.38 -19.15
N VAL A 214 0.26 12.79 -17.89
CA VAL A 214 -0.02 11.98 -16.69
C VAL A 214 -0.94 12.74 -15.74
N ASP A 215 -1.68 12.02 -14.91
CA ASP A 215 -2.53 12.66 -13.90
C ASP A 215 -1.71 13.27 -12.75
N LYS A 216 -1.85 14.59 -12.57
CA LYS A 216 -1.17 15.34 -11.51
C LYS A 216 -2.07 15.61 -10.31
N GLU A 217 -3.36 15.28 -10.35
CA GLU A 217 -4.28 15.51 -9.24
C GLU A 217 -4.10 14.43 -8.16
N MET A 218 -3.81 14.85 -6.93
CA MET A 218 -3.97 14.05 -5.73
C MET A 218 -5.35 14.32 -5.13
N THR A 219 -6.11 13.27 -4.82
CA THR A 219 -7.36 13.37 -4.04
C THR A 219 -7.12 12.84 -2.63
N LEU A 220 -7.41 13.65 -1.62
CA LEU A 220 -7.28 13.32 -0.21
C LEU A 220 -8.66 13.14 0.42
N LEU A 221 -8.80 12.10 1.24
CA LEU A 221 -9.84 11.96 2.25
C LEU A 221 -9.24 12.18 3.63
N LYS A 222 -9.89 12.99 4.46
CA LYS A 222 -9.54 13.26 5.85
C LYS A 222 -10.66 12.73 6.74
N PHE A 223 -10.29 11.93 7.73
CA PHE A 223 -11.20 11.34 8.69
C PHE A 223 -11.10 12.11 10.01
N LEU A 224 -12.23 12.63 10.48
CA LEU A 224 -12.35 13.43 11.69
C LEU A 224 -13.29 12.73 12.67
N ASP A 225 -12.75 12.20 13.76
CA ASP A 225 -13.51 11.70 14.89
C ASP A 225 -14.06 12.88 15.71
N GLU A 226 -15.29 12.76 16.22
CA GLU A 226 -15.93 13.85 16.97
C GLU A 226 -15.26 14.14 18.33
N GLU A 227 -14.65 13.13 18.97
CA GLU A 227 -14.01 13.25 20.29
C GLU A 227 -12.52 13.60 20.15
N TRP A 228 -11.81 12.91 19.26
CA TRP A 228 -10.34 12.93 19.16
C TRP A 228 -9.80 13.81 18.04
N GLY A 229 -10.68 14.38 17.22
CA GLY A 229 -10.31 15.17 16.05
C GLY A 229 -9.77 14.28 14.92
N PRO A 230 -8.76 14.71 14.16
CA PRO A 230 -8.32 13.95 13.00
C PRO A 230 -7.70 12.59 13.38
N VAL A 231 -8.17 11.53 12.74
CA VAL A 231 -7.74 10.14 13.01
C VAL A 231 -7.11 9.45 11.81
N GLY A 232 -7.19 10.03 10.61
CA GLY A 232 -6.45 9.50 9.47
C GLY A 232 -6.65 10.21 8.15
N SER A 233 -5.93 9.73 7.13
CA SER A 233 -6.06 10.22 5.75
C SER A 233 -5.82 9.14 4.70
N PHE A 234 -6.54 9.22 3.58
CA PHE A 234 -6.33 8.33 2.42
C PHE A 234 -6.12 9.19 1.16
N ASN A 235 -5.03 8.94 0.43
CA ASN A 235 -4.50 9.83 -0.58
C ASN A 235 -4.32 9.12 -1.92
N TRP A 236 -5.21 9.35 -2.90
CA TRP A 236 -5.12 8.76 -4.24
C TRP A 236 -4.25 9.62 -5.15
N PHE A 237 -3.20 9.02 -5.72
CA PHE A 237 -2.31 9.67 -6.69
C PHE A 237 -1.67 8.63 -7.61
N ALA A 238 -1.61 8.91 -8.92
CA ALA A 238 -1.06 7.98 -9.91
C ALA A 238 0.47 8.10 -10.00
N THR A 239 1.19 7.11 -9.46
CA THR A 239 2.64 6.93 -9.68
C THR A 239 3.04 5.52 -9.28
N HIS A 240 3.84 4.81 -10.10
CA HIS A 240 4.30 3.46 -9.77
C HIS A 240 5.14 3.43 -8.47
N GLY A 241 5.08 2.32 -7.73
CA GLY A 241 5.99 2.02 -6.63
C GLY A 241 7.26 1.34 -7.11
N THR A 242 8.01 2.04 -7.97
CA THR A 242 9.24 1.58 -8.65
C THR A 242 10.39 2.58 -8.49
N SER A 243 10.46 3.27 -7.35
CA SER A 243 11.63 4.08 -6.99
C SER A 243 12.79 3.20 -6.53
N MET A 244 12.49 2.10 -5.82
CA MET A 244 13.41 1.01 -5.54
C MET A 244 13.53 0.14 -6.79
N SER A 245 14.75 -0.04 -7.32
CA SER A 245 14.98 -0.69 -8.60
C SER A 245 14.84 -2.22 -8.54
N ARG A 246 14.87 -2.87 -9.72
CA ARG A 246 14.94 -4.34 -9.86
C ARG A 246 16.19 -5.00 -9.25
N THR A 247 17.16 -4.20 -8.80
CA THR A 247 18.40 -4.67 -8.13
C THR A 247 18.33 -4.55 -6.61
N ASN A 248 17.32 -3.85 -6.07
CA ASN A 248 17.05 -3.82 -4.65
C ASN A 248 16.76 -5.23 -4.11
N SER A 249 17.20 -5.49 -2.89
CA SER A 249 16.95 -6.74 -2.16
C SER A 249 16.30 -6.52 -0.79
N LEU A 250 15.94 -5.29 -0.42
CA LEU A 250 15.31 -4.98 0.86
C LEU A 250 13.82 -4.78 0.71
N ILE A 251 13.02 -5.42 1.57
CA ILE A 251 11.58 -5.22 1.61
C ILE A 251 11.27 -3.73 1.89
N SER A 252 10.41 -3.12 1.08
CA SER A 252 10.11 -1.69 1.14
C SER A 252 8.70 -1.41 0.63
N GLY A 253 7.98 -0.49 1.28
CA GLY A 253 6.74 0.08 0.76
C GLY A 253 6.95 1.08 -0.39
N ASP A 254 8.20 1.24 -0.85
CA ASP A 254 8.59 2.17 -1.92
C ASP A 254 8.16 3.61 -1.59
N ASN A 255 7.93 4.45 -2.61
CA ASN A 255 7.65 5.87 -2.42
C ASN A 255 6.30 6.14 -1.72
N LYS A 256 5.28 5.29 -1.94
CA LYS A 256 3.95 5.42 -1.32
C LYS A 256 3.94 4.98 0.13
N GLY A 257 4.60 3.86 0.46
CA GLY A 257 4.79 3.43 1.83
C GLY A 257 5.64 4.42 2.63
N ALA A 258 6.67 5.01 2.00
CA ALA A 258 7.44 6.09 2.61
C ALA A 258 6.57 7.32 2.89
N ALA A 259 5.74 7.76 1.93
CA ALA A 259 4.81 8.87 2.13
C ALA A 259 3.82 8.61 3.27
N ALA A 260 3.28 7.39 3.36
CA ALA A 260 2.40 6.96 4.44
C ALA A 260 3.12 7.04 5.80
N ARG A 261 4.33 6.47 5.89
CA ARG A 261 5.14 6.50 7.10
C ARG A 261 5.45 7.93 7.54
N PHE A 262 5.85 8.80 6.60
CA PHE A 262 6.12 10.22 6.87
C PHE A 262 4.88 10.98 7.35
N MET A 263 3.70 10.71 6.77
CA MET A 263 2.44 11.35 7.21
C MET A 263 2.07 10.91 8.63
N GLU A 264 2.17 9.62 8.93
CA GLU A 264 1.88 9.08 10.25
C GLU A 264 2.87 9.62 11.30
N ASP A 265 4.17 9.67 10.99
CA ASP A 265 5.19 10.24 11.87
C ASP A 265 5.00 11.76 12.09
N TRP A 266 4.65 12.51 11.05
CA TRP A 266 4.35 13.94 11.13
C TRP A 266 3.14 14.21 12.04
N PHE A 267 2.09 13.41 11.94
CA PHE A 267 0.90 13.61 12.75
C PHE A 267 1.16 13.33 14.23
N GLU A 268 1.87 12.24 14.54
CA GLU A 268 2.25 11.91 15.92
C GLU A 268 3.14 13.00 16.55
N GLN A 269 4.06 13.59 15.78
CA GLN A 269 4.93 14.66 16.28
C GLN A 269 4.17 15.95 16.58
N ASN A 270 3.31 16.42 15.66
CA ASN A 270 2.52 17.65 15.91
C ASN A 270 1.45 17.47 16.98
N GLY A 271 0.89 16.26 17.14
CA GLY A 271 -0.05 15.95 18.20
C GLY A 271 0.56 16.11 19.60
N LEU A 272 1.85 15.77 19.75
CA LEU A 272 2.62 16.03 20.97
C LEU A 272 2.87 17.52 21.18
N GLU A 273 3.16 18.27 20.13
CA GLU A 273 3.30 19.74 20.23
C GLU A 273 2.01 20.44 20.63
N SER A 274 0.84 20.04 20.09
CA SER A 274 -0.45 20.65 20.47
C SER A 274 -0.84 20.40 21.93
N SER A 275 -0.36 19.31 22.54
CA SER A 275 -0.52 19.05 23.98
C SER A 275 0.43 19.89 24.85
N TYR A 276 1.55 20.37 24.29
CA TYR A 276 2.56 21.18 24.98
C TYR A 276 2.45 22.68 24.65
N SER A 277 1.83 23.05 23.51
CA SER A 277 1.67 24.44 23.03
C SER A 277 0.57 25.20 23.77
N SER A 278 -0.13 24.56 24.72
CA SER A 278 -0.83 25.30 25.78
C SER A 278 0.15 25.97 26.76
N ARG A 279 1.48 25.88 26.54
CA ARG A 279 2.49 26.60 27.32
C ARG A 279 3.51 27.44 26.54
N PHE A 280 3.98 27.13 25.34
CA PHE A 280 4.89 28.04 24.60
C PHE A 280 4.80 27.88 23.06
N GLY A 281 5.02 28.99 22.35
CA GLY A 281 4.66 29.22 20.94
C GLY A 281 5.62 28.70 19.86
N ALA A 282 5.09 28.70 18.63
CA ALA A 282 5.56 28.02 17.42
C ALA A 282 6.76 28.67 16.69
N ASN A 283 7.67 27.81 16.18
CA ASN A 283 8.22 27.82 14.81
C ASN A 283 9.41 26.85 14.68
N GLY A 284 9.28 25.86 13.81
CA GLY A 284 10.27 24.80 13.52
C GLY A 284 9.58 23.43 13.50
N ILE A 285 10.15 22.42 12.85
CA ILE A 285 9.78 21.01 13.10
C ILE A 285 10.67 20.53 14.26
N PRO A 286 10.14 20.31 15.49
CA PRO A 286 10.98 19.96 16.64
C PRO A 286 10.66 18.57 17.21
N GLN A 287 11.74 17.78 17.31
CA GLN A 287 12.09 16.75 18.30
C GLN A 287 10.98 15.84 18.88
N ARG A 288 11.03 14.55 18.48
CA ARG A 288 10.30 13.41 19.10
C ARG A 288 10.79 13.04 20.52
N VAL A 289 11.63 13.89 21.12
CA VAL A 289 12.15 13.76 22.49
C VAL A 289 11.92 15.10 23.17
N SER A 290 11.08 15.12 24.20
CA SER A 290 10.91 16.28 25.06
C SER A 290 12.23 16.62 25.77
N ASN A 291 12.72 17.86 25.56
CA ASN A 291 13.77 18.46 26.37
C ASN A 291 13.19 18.80 27.76
N LEU A 292 13.10 17.78 28.62
CA LEU A 292 12.79 17.95 30.04
C LEU A 292 13.85 17.24 30.90
N ILE A 293 15.13 17.53 30.64
CA ILE A 293 16.24 17.33 31.59
C ILE A 293 17.22 18.50 31.40
N PRO A 294 17.78 19.09 32.48
CA PRO A 294 18.65 20.25 32.39
C PRO A 294 19.90 19.92 31.60
N ASP A 295 20.19 20.75 30.60
CA ASP A 295 21.54 21.13 30.19
C ASP A 295 22.62 20.02 30.31
N LEU A 296 22.47 18.96 29.52
CA LEU A 296 23.64 18.19 29.08
C LEU A 296 24.25 18.93 27.88
N HIS A 297 24.74 20.15 28.11
CA HIS A 297 26.05 20.54 27.56
C HIS A 297 27.12 19.66 28.25
N SER A 298 26.98 18.33 28.18
CA SER A 298 27.96 17.38 28.71
C SER A 298 29.14 17.37 27.76
N ASN A 299 30.32 17.56 28.34
CA ASN A 299 31.60 17.47 27.66
C ASN A 299 31.58 16.26 26.72
N HIS A 300 31.95 16.43 25.44
CA HIS A 300 32.03 15.34 24.48
C HIS A 300 32.79 14.11 25.04
N HIS A 301 33.78 14.40 25.88
CA HIS A 301 34.56 13.43 26.64
C HIS A 301 33.71 12.57 27.60
N GLU A 302 32.74 13.14 28.32
CA GLU A 302 31.86 12.42 29.25
C GLU A 302 30.93 11.45 28.49
N LEU A 303 30.41 11.86 27.33
CA LEU A 303 29.60 10.98 26.48
C LEU A 303 30.42 9.80 25.96
N LEU A 304 31.69 10.03 25.61
CA LEU A 304 32.62 8.98 25.19
C LEU A 304 32.94 8.01 26.33
N GLU A 305 33.23 8.52 27.53
CA GLU A 305 33.46 7.68 28.72
C GLU A 305 32.22 6.83 29.05
N LEU A 306 31.03 7.44 28.98
CA LEU A 306 29.78 6.75 29.21
C LEU A 306 29.54 5.66 28.15
N ALA A 307 29.74 5.96 26.86
CA ALA A 307 29.63 4.98 25.79
C ALA A 307 30.62 3.82 25.96
N ALA A 308 31.87 4.12 26.34
CA ALA A 308 32.91 3.12 26.56
C ALA A 308 32.58 2.12 27.69
N SER A 309 31.70 2.49 28.63
CA SER A 309 31.24 1.60 29.70
C SER A 309 30.26 0.50 29.22
N PHE A 310 29.70 0.63 28.01
CA PHE A 310 28.74 -0.33 27.44
C PHE A 310 29.34 -1.08 26.25
N GLN A 311 29.94 -2.23 26.52
CA GLN A 311 30.46 -3.16 25.50
C GLN A 311 29.39 -4.16 25.06
N SER A 312 29.56 -4.73 23.87
CA SER A 312 28.69 -5.80 23.37
C SER A 312 28.76 -7.05 24.27
N PRO A 313 27.61 -7.49 24.86
CA PRO A 313 27.53 -8.76 25.57
C PRO A 313 27.30 -9.93 24.59
N PRO A 314 27.54 -11.19 25.02
CA PRO A 314 27.13 -12.35 24.25
C PRO A 314 25.62 -12.35 23.95
N GLY A 315 25.26 -12.81 22.75
CA GLY A 315 23.91 -13.05 22.31
C GLY A 315 23.18 -14.02 23.23
N ARG A 316 21.91 -13.75 23.48
CA ARG A 316 21.11 -14.46 24.50
C ARG A 316 19.75 -14.88 23.97
N PRO A 317 19.16 -15.96 24.50
CA PRO A 317 17.76 -16.30 24.26
C PRO A 317 16.84 -15.12 24.61
N ALA A 318 15.80 -14.92 23.81
CA ALA A 318 14.79 -13.90 24.01
C ALA A 318 13.40 -14.53 24.14
N GLY A 319 12.54 -13.94 24.97
CA GLY A 319 11.13 -14.31 25.02
C GLY A 319 10.39 -13.80 23.78
N SER A 320 9.35 -14.53 23.35
CA SER A 320 8.61 -14.29 22.10
C SER A 320 8.02 -12.88 21.93
N ILE A 321 7.73 -12.21 23.06
CA ILE A 321 7.07 -10.89 23.10
C ILE A 321 8.10 -9.74 23.18
N LEU A 322 9.40 -10.04 23.37
CA LEU A 322 10.39 -9.01 23.65
C LEU A 322 10.57 -8.02 22.50
N SER A 323 10.58 -8.48 21.26
CA SER A 323 10.70 -7.63 20.07
C SER A 323 9.48 -6.72 19.92
N VAL A 324 8.28 -7.26 20.11
CA VAL A 324 6.99 -6.52 20.08
C VAL A 324 6.96 -5.45 21.18
N ALA A 325 7.32 -5.80 22.41
CA ALA A 325 7.32 -4.88 23.54
C ALA A 325 8.37 -3.75 23.42
N ARG A 326 9.44 -3.97 22.64
CA ARG A 326 10.54 -3.03 22.44
C ARG A 326 10.41 -2.19 21.16
N ARG A 327 9.40 -2.43 20.32
CA ARG A 327 9.12 -1.64 19.12
C ARG A 327 8.89 -0.16 19.47
N VAL A 328 9.32 0.75 18.59
CA VAL A 328 9.17 2.20 18.81
C VAL A 328 7.69 2.58 18.84
N ARG A 329 6.94 2.13 17.84
CA ARG A 329 5.49 2.35 17.65
C ARG A 329 4.64 1.18 18.19
N GLY A 330 4.94 0.71 19.40
CA GLY A 330 4.22 -0.42 20.01
C GLY A 330 2.81 -0.04 20.50
N ALA A 331 1.80 -0.86 20.16
CA ALA A 331 0.38 -0.65 20.49
C ALA A 331 0.09 -0.45 21.99
N LEU A 332 0.96 -0.93 22.87
CA LEU A 332 0.81 -0.82 24.33
C LEU A 332 1.07 0.60 24.88
N ARG A 333 1.56 1.55 24.07
CA ARG A 333 1.95 2.88 24.56
C ARG A 333 0.82 3.91 24.61
N GLN A 334 -0.30 3.70 23.91
CA GLN A 334 -1.44 4.64 23.88
C GLN A 334 -2.80 3.92 23.76
N ALA A 335 -3.12 3.04 24.70
CA ALA A 335 -4.32 2.19 24.64
C ALA A 335 -5.68 2.92 24.58
N ASN A 336 -5.73 4.24 24.84
CA ASN A 336 -6.98 4.99 24.97
C ASN A 336 -7.31 5.91 23.78
N LYS A 337 -6.40 6.08 22.81
CA LYS A 337 -6.62 6.92 21.61
C LYS A 337 -6.35 6.09 20.36
N PRO A 338 -7.24 6.08 19.35
CA PRO A 338 -6.96 5.42 18.07
C PRO A 338 -5.72 6.05 17.42
N GLY A 339 -4.80 5.21 16.95
CA GLY A 339 -3.61 5.66 16.23
C GLY A 339 -3.99 6.35 14.92
N PHE A 340 -3.19 7.34 14.51
CA PHE A 340 -3.42 7.99 13.23
C PHE A 340 -3.00 7.07 12.08
N VAL A 341 -3.92 6.77 11.16
CA VAL A 341 -3.65 5.91 10.00
C VAL A 341 -3.61 6.73 8.72
N SER A 342 -2.53 6.61 7.94
CA SER A 342 -2.45 7.28 6.63
C SER A 342 -2.07 6.35 5.50
N ALA A 343 -2.89 6.30 4.44
CA ALA A 343 -2.63 5.48 3.27
C ALA A 343 -2.39 6.34 2.01
N PHE A 344 -1.45 5.93 1.17
CA PHE A 344 -1.22 6.51 -0.16
C PHE A 344 -1.62 5.50 -1.22
N CYS A 345 -2.85 5.67 -1.70
CA CYS A 345 -3.52 4.74 -2.59
C CYS A 345 -3.05 4.90 -4.03
N GLN A 346 -3.15 3.81 -4.79
CA GLN A 346 -2.96 3.86 -6.23
C GLN A 346 -4.19 4.37 -6.97
N SER A 347 -3.95 4.95 -8.13
CA SER A 347 -4.96 5.31 -9.13
C SER A 347 -4.63 4.60 -10.45
N ASN A 348 -4.94 5.22 -11.58
CA ASN A 348 -4.53 4.83 -12.93
C ASN A 348 -3.05 5.14 -13.20
N CYS A 349 -2.15 4.35 -12.60
CA CYS A 349 -0.70 4.53 -12.69
C CYS A 349 -0.01 3.79 -13.85
N GLY A 350 -0.75 3.09 -14.72
CA GLY A 350 -0.21 2.08 -15.65
C GLY A 350 0.92 2.56 -16.54
N ASP A 351 0.95 3.83 -16.91
CA ASP A 351 2.00 4.46 -17.73
C ASP A 351 2.78 5.57 -16.99
N VAL A 352 2.70 5.60 -15.66
CA VAL A 352 3.29 6.66 -14.81
C VAL A 352 4.42 6.13 -13.94
N SER A 353 5.63 6.60 -14.21
CA SER A 353 6.86 6.25 -13.48
C SER A 353 7.24 7.31 -12.44
N PRO A 354 7.75 6.94 -11.25
CA PRO A 354 8.32 7.87 -10.28
C PRO A 354 9.73 8.36 -10.66
N ASN A 355 10.33 7.81 -11.73
CA ASN A 355 11.67 8.10 -12.19
C ASN A 355 11.71 9.39 -13.05
N VAL A 356 11.43 10.51 -12.38
CA VAL A 356 11.09 11.79 -13.02
C VAL A 356 12.21 12.50 -13.77
N LEU A 357 13.47 12.04 -13.67
CA LEU A 357 14.55 12.63 -14.48
C LEU A 357 14.51 12.17 -15.95
N GLY A 358 13.71 11.15 -16.25
CA GLY A 358 13.59 10.57 -17.59
C GLY A 358 14.42 9.30 -17.77
N ALA A 359 14.36 8.72 -18.97
CA ALA A 359 14.99 7.46 -19.31
C ALA A 359 16.26 7.67 -20.16
N PHE A 360 17.37 7.05 -19.73
CA PHE A 360 18.68 7.21 -20.33
C PHE A 360 19.38 5.87 -20.50
N CYS A 361 20.27 5.84 -21.48
CA CYS A 361 21.19 4.75 -21.73
C CYS A 361 22.31 4.74 -20.69
N ILE A 362 22.49 3.63 -19.97
CA ILE A 362 23.48 3.53 -18.89
C ILE A 362 24.94 3.52 -19.40
N ASP A 363 25.14 3.15 -20.66
CA ASP A 363 26.46 3.06 -21.31
C ASP A 363 26.94 4.39 -21.90
N THR A 364 26.03 5.15 -22.52
CA THR A 364 26.34 6.39 -23.25
C THR A 364 25.88 7.66 -22.52
N GLY A 365 24.94 7.55 -21.59
CA GLY A 365 24.29 8.68 -20.93
C GLY A 365 23.27 9.44 -21.79
N LEU A 366 23.05 9.02 -23.04
CA LEU A 366 22.09 9.64 -23.94
C LEU A 366 20.64 9.27 -23.57
N PRO A 367 19.63 10.09 -23.93
CA PRO A 367 18.23 9.71 -23.81
C PRO A 367 17.92 8.42 -24.58
N CYS A 368 17.06 7.58 -24.03
CA CYS A 368 16.60 6.39 -24.75
C CYS A 368 15.78 6.74 -25.99
N ASP A 369 15.68 5.79 -26.93
CA ASP A 369 14.74 5.88 -28.05
C ASP A 369 13.29 6.05 -27.56
N PHE A 370 12.60 7.04 -28.11
CA PHE A 370 11.28 7.48 -27.66
C PHE A 370 10.17 6.45 -27.92
N ASN A 371 10.25 5.69 -29.01
CA ASN A 371 9.20 4.78 -29.43
C ASN A 371 9.34 3.38 -28.84
N HIS A 372 10.58 2.91 -28.65
CA HIS A 372 10.86 1.54 -28.26
C HIS A 372 11.58 1.41 -26.92
N SER A 373 11.98 2.53 -26.29
CA SER A 373 12.76 2.53 -25.05
C SER A 373 14.02 1.68 -25.14
N THR A 374 14.84 1.96 -26.16
CA THR A 374 16.07 1.21 -26.43
C THR A 374 17.29 2.13 -26.54
N CYS A 375 18.47 1.52 -26.40
CA CYS A 375 19.79 2.12 -26.51
C CYS A 375 20.60 1.25 -27.47
N GLY A 376 21.00 1.79 -28.63
CA GLY A 376 21.60 0.97 -29.70
C GLY A 376 20.69 -0.17 -30.16
N GLY A 377 19.37 -0.02 -30.02
CA GLY A 377 18.37 -1.04 -30.34
C GLY A 377 18.18 -2.13 -29.27
N LYS A 378 18.77 -1.99 -28.08
CA LYS A 378 18.62 -2.91 -26.93
C LYS A 378 17.85 -2.25 -25.78
N ASN A 379 16.91 -2.94 -25.15
CA ASN A 379 16.13 -2.41 -24.03
C ASN A 379 16.91 -2.48 -22.69
N GLU A 380 17.82 -3.44 -22.54
CA GLU A 380 18.47 -3.76 -21.25
C GLU A 380 19.36 -2.63 -20.72
N LEU A 381 19.67 -1.63 -21.56
CA LEU A 381 20.49 -0.48 -21.20
C LEU A 381 19.66 0.79 -20.94
N CYS A 382 18.35 0.76 -21.21
CA CYS A 382 17.48 1.92 -21.06
C CYS A 382 16.80 1.94 -19.68
N TYR A 383 17.22 2.87 -18.82
CA TYR A 383 16.70 2.99 -17.45
C TYR A 383 16.16 4.39 -17.16
N GLY A 384 14.98 4.42 -16.52
CA GLY A 384 14.44 5.60 -15.84
C GLY A 384 15.31 5.96 -14.64
N ARG A 385 15.54 7.27 -14.43
CA ARG A 385 16.30 7.77 -13.29
C ARG A 385 15.42 8.53 -12.30
N GLY A 386 15.45 8.08 -11.05
CA GLY A 386 14.83 8.79 -9.93
C GLY A 386 15.57 10.09 -9.59
N PRO A 387 14.93 11.00 -8.83
CA PRO A 387 15.52 12.29 -8.48
C PRO A 387 16.75 12.21 -7.55
N GLY A 388 16.98 11.07 -6.90
CA GLY A 388 18.16 10.79 -6.09
C GLY A 388 19.24 9.98 -6.80
N TYR A 389 19.11 9.72 -8.10
CA TYR A 389 20.02 8.86 -8.86
C TYR A 389 21.50 9.23 -8.62
N PRO A 390 22.39 8.24 -8.39
CA PRO A 390 22.13 6.79 -8.46
C PRO A 390 21.57 6.15 -7.17
N ASP A 391 21.26 6.92 -6.12
CA ASP A 391 20.71 6.40 -4.87
C ASP A 391 19.17 6.20 -4.98
N GLU A 392 18.75 4.94 -5.04
CA GLU A 392 17.33 4.55 -5.10
C GLU A 392 16.60 4.80 -3.77
N PHE A 393 17.27 4.72 -2.63
CA PHE A 393 16.68 5.04 -1.33
C PHE A 393 16.40 6.54 -1.24
N GLU A 394 17.33 7.37 -1.72
CA GLU A 394 17.13 8.82 -1.78
C GLU A 394 16.05 9.20 -2.80
N SER A 395 16.00 8.52 -3.95
CA SER A 395 14.92 8.68 -4.93
C SER A 395 13.55 8.36 -4.31
N THR A 396 13.47 7.25 -3.59
CA THR A 396 12.26 6.82 -2.85
C THR A 396 11.87 7.84 -1.79
N ARG A 397 12.85 8.37 -1.03
CA ARG A 397 12.64 9.41 -0.02
C ARG A 397 12.05 10.68 -0.64
N ILE A 398 12.66 11.17 -1.71
CA ILE A 398 12.24 12.42 -2.38
C ILE A 398 10.84 12.28 -2.97
N ILE A 399 10.53 11.19 -3.68
CA ILE A 399 9.20 10.99 -4.28
C ILE A 399 8.14 10.78 -3.19
N GLY A 400 8.46 10.03 -2.14
CA GLY A 400 7.59 9.87 -0.98
C GLY A 400 7.33 11.20 -0.25
N GLU A 401 8.37 12.01 -0.06
CA GLU A 401 8.26 13.34 0.55
C GLU A 401 7.40 14.31 -0.27
N ARG A 402 7.52 14.29 -1.61
CA ARG A 402 6.68 15.10 -2.50
C ARG A 402 5.20 14.76 -2.34
N GLN A 403 4.87 13.47 -2.29
CA GLN A 403 3.50 12.99 -2.04
C GLN A 403 3.02 13.39 -0.64
N PHE A 404 3.84 13.13 0.39
CA PHE A 404 3.55 13.48 1.79
C PHE A 404 3.27 14.97 1.97
N ARG A 405 4.14 15.86 1.45
CA ARG A 405 3.97 17.31 1.60
C ARG A 405 2.67 17.81 0.96
N LYS A 406 2.30 17.25 -0.20
CA LYS A 406 1.00 17.56 -0.81
C LYS A 406 -0.16 17.07 0.03
N ALA A 407 -0.08 15.86 0.57
CA ALA A 407 -1.12 15.33 1.45
C ALA A 407 -1.29 16.19 2.71
N VAL A 408 -0.20 16.63 3.35
CA VAL A 408 -0.26 17.57 4.49
C VAL A 408 -0.94 18.89 4.11
N GLU A 409 -0.58 19.46 2.96
CA GLU A 409 -1.22 20.68 2.44
C GLU A 409 -2.73 20.49 2.28
N LEU A 410 -3.15 19.41 1.61
CA LEU A 410 -4.56 19.09 1.37
C LEU A 410 -5.30 18.79 2.67
N PHE A 411 -4.67 18.10 3.61
CA PHE A 411 -5.26 17.71 4.90
C PHE A 411 -5.56 18.91 5.77
N ASN A 412 -4.65 19.88 5.80
CA ASN A 412 -4.81 21.12 6.56
C ASN A 412 -5.84 22.07 5.92
N LYS A 413 -6.00 22.03 4.59
CA LYS A 413 -6.95 22.88 3.85
C LYS A 413 -8.31 22.22 3.57
N ALA A 414 -8.49 20.94 3.93
CA ALA A 414 -9.72 20.21 3.65
C ALA A 414 -10.91 20.82 4.39
N SER A 415 -11.89 21.32 3.63
CA SER A 415 -13.09 21.99 4.14
C SER A 415 -14.39 21.40 3.59
N GLU A 416 -14.35 20.67 2.48
CA GLU A 416 -15.52 20.02 1.92
C GLU A 416 -15.82 18.73 2.68
N GLN A 417 -16.93 18.70 3.41
CA GLN A 417 -17.42 17.51 4.09
C GLN A 417 -18.20 16.62 3.12
N LEU A 418 -17.92 15.31 3.15
CA LEU A 418 -18.74 14.33 2.45
C LEU A 418 -20.08 14.16 3.17
N THR A 419 -21.18 14.18 2.43
CA THR A 419 -22.54 14.05 2.96
C THR A 419 -23.40 13.20 2.03
N GLY A 420 -24.41 12.53 2.57
CA GLY A 420 -25.30 11.66 1.81
C GLY A 420 -25.21 10.21 2.25
N LYS A 421 -25.73 9.31 1.42
CA LYS A 421 -25.80 7.88 1.73
C LYS A 421 -24.51 7.14 1.38
N ILE A 422 -24.30 6.03 2.06
CA ILE A 422 -23.32 5.01 1.69
C ILE A 422 -24.01 3.98 0.82
N ASP A 423 -23.41 3.66 -0.33
CA ASP A 423 -23.91 2.61 -1.22
C ASP A 423 -22.75 1.90 -1.90
N TYR A 424 -22.99 0.72 -2.45
CA TYR A 424 -21.97 -0.05 -3.16
C TYR A 424 -22.59 -0.98 -4.20
N ARG A 425 -21.86 -1.26 -5.27
CA ARG A 425 -22.20 -2.34 -6.21
C ARG A 425 -20.94 -3.11 -6.56
N HIS A 426 -21.10 -4.42 -6.72
CA HIS A 426 -20.05 -5.34 -7.10
C HIS A 426 -20.64 -6.37 -8.05
N THR A 427 -19.83 -6.83 -9.01
CA THR A 427 -20.14 -8.02 -9.80
C THR A 427 -18.84 -8.66 -10.28
N TYR A 428 -18.86 -9.98 -10.43
CA TYR A 428 -17.83 -10.72 -11.14
C TYR A 428 -18.23 -10.83 -12.61
N ILE A 429 -17.27 -10.64 -13.52
CA ILE A 429 -17.53 -10.66 -14.96
C ILE A 429 -16.50 -11.54 -15.63
N ASP A 430 -16.95 -12.43 -16.52
CA ASP A 430 -16.06 -13.17 -17.40
C ASP A 430 -15.62 -12.29 -18.56
N PHE A 431 -14.35 -11.89 -18.56
CA PHE A 431 -13.73 -11.05 -19.58
C PHE A 431 -13.21 -11.86 -20.78
N SER A 432 -13.33 -13.18 -20.80
CA SER A 432 -12.83 -14.00 -21.92
C SER A 432 -13.58 -13.73 -23.23
N GLN A 433 -14.89 -13.46 -23.19
CA GLN A 433 -15.72 -13.22 -24.38
C GLN A 433 -16.87 -12.23 -24.11
N LEU A 434 -16.63 -11.21 -23.29
CA LEU A 434 -17.64 -10.22 -22.92
C LEU A 434 -18.09 -9.42 -24.14
N GLU A 435 -19.40 -9.33 -24.36
CA GLU A 435 -19.99 -8.50 -25.40
C GLU A 435 -19.95 -7.01 -25.02
N VAL A 436 -19.35 -6.19 -25.89
CA VAL A 436 -19.21 -4.75 -25.70
C VAL A 436 -19.92 -4.01 -26.82
N THR A 437 -20.84 -3.12 -26.47
CA THR A 437 -21.58 -2.30 -27.42
C THR A 437 -20.87 -0.97 -27.64
N LEU A 438 -20.38 -0.73 -28.85
CA LEU A 438 -19.70 0.49 -29.25
C LEU A 438 -20.58 1.36 -30.18
N PRO A 439 -20.51 2.70 -30.08
CA PRO A 439 -21.16 3.59 -31.03
C PRO A 439 -20.42 3.61 -32.38
N LYS A 440 -21.17 3.57 -33.50
CA LYS A 440 -20.60 3.69 -34.86
C LYS A 440 -20.45 5.15 -35.31
N GLN A 441 -19.41 5.44 -36.09
CA GLN A 441 -19.33 6.68 -36.85
C GLN A 441 -20.45 6.71 -37.90
N GLY A 442 -21.33 7.71 -37.84
CA GLY A 442 -22.51 7.83 -38.72
C GLY A 442 -23.84 7.36 -38.11
N GLY A 443 -23.85 6.91 -36.86
CA GLY A 443 -25.06 6.50 -36.13
C GLY A 443 -25.23 4.97 -36.01
N GLY A 444 -25.93 4.53 -34.95
CA GLY A 444 -26.09 3.12 -34.60
C GLY A 444 -24.99 2.60 -33.66
N SER A 445 -25.01 1.29 -33.40
CA SER A 445 -24.02 0.59 -32.57
C SER A 445 -23.52 -0.70 -33.22
N GLU A 446 -22.35 -1.15 -32.81
CA GLU A 446 -21.83 -2.50 -33.05
C GLU A 446 -21.60 -3.22 -31.74
N VAL A 447 -21.77 -4.54 -31.79
CA VAL A 447 -21.39 -5.43 -30.70
C VAL A 447 -20.12 -6.14 -31.12
N ILE A 448 -19.09 -5.97 -30.31
CA ILE A 448 -17.79 -6.65 -30.41
C ILE A 448 -17.59 -7.52 -29.16
N LYS A 449 -16.54 -8.32 -29.11
CA LYS A 449 -16.20 -9.13 -27.93
C LYS A 449 -14.80 -8.80 -27.42
N THR A 450 -14.60 -8.93 -26.11
CA THR A 450 -13.25 -9.10 -25.56
C THR A 450 -12.67 -10.47 -25.95
N CYS A 451 -11.38 -10.65 -25.70
CA CYS A 451 -10.66 -11.87 -26.05
C CYS A 451 -10.26 -12.67 -24.80
N PRO A 452 -10.08 -14.00 -24.91
CA PRO A 452 -9.34 -14.75 -23.92
C PRO A 452 -7.96 -14.11 -23.66
N ALA A 453 -7.50 -14.15 -22.41
CA ALA A 453 -6.29 -13.44 -21.99
C ALA A 453 -5.07 -13.82 -22.84
N ALA A 454 -4.29 -12.83 -23.29
CA ALA A 454 -3.01 -13.06 -23.95
C ALA A 454 -2.03 -11.92 -23.69
N MET A 455 -0.74 -12.27 -23.59
CA MET A 455 0.37 -11.33 -23.44
C MET A 455 1.14 -11.21 -24.75
N GLY A 456 1.44 -9.97 -25.15
CA GLY A 456 2.17 -9.67 -26.37
C GLY A 456 3.69 -9.81 -26.22
N PHE A 457 4.45 -9.71 -27.31
CA PHE A 457 5.92 -9.76 -27.26
C PHE A 457 6.53 -8.65 -26.41
N ALA A 458 6.01 -7.43 -26.49
CA ALA A 458 6.51 -6.30 -25.70
C ALA A 458 6.31 -6.44 -24.18
N PHE A 459 5.52 -7.42 -23.70
CA PHE A 459 5.49 -7.78 -22.28
C PHE A 459 6.91 -8.19 -21.80
N ALA A 460 7.61 -9.02 -22.57
CA ALA A 460 8.94 -9.48 -22.20
C ALA A 460 10.03 -8.39 -22.33
N ALA A 461 9.70 -7.24 -22.94
CA ALA A 461 10.61 -6.11 -23.04
C ALA A 461 10.71 -5.30 -21.75
N GLY A 462 9.81 -5.51 -20.78
CA GLY A 462 9.72 -4.68 -19.57
C GLY A 462 9.52 -3.19 -19.87
N THR A 463 9.84 -2.34 -18.90
CA THR A 463 9.71 -0.87 -19.04
C THR A 463 11.03 -0.17 -18.75
N THR A 464 11.05 1.16 -18.83
CA THR A 464 12.22 1.93 -18.37
C THR A 464 12.44 1.82 -16.86
N ASP A 465 11.43 1.44 -16.07
CA ASP A 465 11.56 1.27 -14.61
C ASP A 465 12.23 -0.06 -14.22
N GLY A 466 12.19 -1.02 -15.15
CA GLY A 466 12.75 -2.36 -15.01
C GLY A 466 12.75 -3.01 -16.40
N PRO A 467 13.81 -2.79 -17.20
CA PRO A 467 13.84 -3.30 -18.57
C PRO A 467 13.86 -4.82 -18.53
N GLY A 468 13.26 -5.46 -19.54
CA GLY A 468 13.26 -6.90 -19.71
C GLY A 468 14.65 -7.44 -20.07
N ALA A 469 14.67 -8.65 -20.62
CA ALA A 469 15.90 -9.29 -21.08
C ALA A 469 15.73 -9.74 -22.54
N PHE A 470 16.85 -10.11 -23.17
CA PHE A 470 16.92 -10.59 -24.55
C PHE A 470 16.55 -9.52 -25.59
N ASP A 471 16.32 -9.94 -26.84
CA ASP A 471 16.07 -9.07 -27.98
C ASP A 471 14.64 -8.50 -28.05
N PHE A 472 13.85 -8.60 -26.97
CA PHE A 472 12.50 -8.03 -26.90
C PHE A 472 12.55 -6.50 -26.84
N LYS A 473 11.59 -5.86 -27.54
CA LYS A 473 11.47 -4.39 -27.60
C LYS A 473 10.03 -3.98 -27.36
N GLN A 474 9.86 -2.81 -26.74
CA GLN A 474 8.53 -2.21 -26.67
C GLN A 474 8.12 -1.71 -28.05
N GLY A 475 6.83 -1.81 -28.39
CA GLY A 475 6.31 -1.45 -29.70
C GLY A 475 6.44 -2.55 -30.76
N ASP A 476 6.77 -3.79 -30.37
CA ASP A 476 6.82 -4.92 -31.31
C ASP A 476 5.40 -5.40 -31.65
N ASP A 477 4.96 -5.11 -32.88
CA ASP A 477 3.67 -5.49 -33.46
C ASP A 477 3.77 -6.72 -34.39
N LYS A 478 4.98 -7.23 -34.64
CA LYS A 478 5.24 -8.32 -35.60
C LYS A 478 5.62 -9.62 -34.90
N GLY A 479 6.41 -9.55 -33.83
CA GLY A 479 6.98 -10.68 -33.10
C GLY A 479 8.10 -11.42 -33.87
N ASN A 480 9.25 -11.61 -33.22
CA ASN A 480 10.40 -12.36 -33.75
C ASN A 480 10.05 -13.85 -34.06
N PRO A 481 10.39 -14.38 -35.26
CA PRO A 481 10.23 -15.79 -35.62
C PRO A 481 10.77 -16.82 -34.62
N PHE A 482 11.91 -16.56 -33.97
CA PHE A 482 12.52 -17.47 -32.99
C PHE A 482 11.60 -17.67 -31.78
N TRP A 483 11.12 -16.57 -31.19
CA TRP A 483 10.23 -16.63 -30.02
C TRP A 483 8.83 -17.16 -30.37
N LYS A 484 8.37 -17.00 -31.61
CA LYS A 484 7.16 -17.69 -32.10
C LYS A 484 7.32 -19.21 -32.05
N LEU A 485 8.50 -19.74 -32.41
CA LEU A 485 8.80 -21.17 -32.31
C LEU A 485 8.81 -21.64 -30.85
N VAL A 486 9.46 -20.89 -29.95
CA VAL A 486 9.51 -21.21 -28.51
C VAL A 486 8.11 -21.18 -27.88
N ARG A 487 7.30 -20.15 -28.17
CA ARG A 487 5.89 -20.08 -27.77
C ARG A 487 5.09 -21.31 -28.21
N ASN A 488 5.26 -21.72 -29.47
CA ASN A 488 4.47 -22.82 -30.05
C ASN A 488 4.72 -24.17 -29.34
N VAL A 489 5.87 -24.33 -28.65
CA VAL A 489 6.15 -25.49 -27.78
C VAL A 489 5.27 -25.48 -26.52
N LEU A 490 4.92 -24.31 -25.99
CA LEU A 490 4.04 -24.17 -24.83
C LEU A 490 2.56 -24.27 -25.24
N LYS A 491 2.13 -23.38 -26.13
CA LYS A 491 0.76 -23.32 -26.69
C LYS A 491 0.79 -22.44 -27.93
N THR A 492 0.34 -23.00 -29.05
CA THR A 492 0.19 -22.22 -30.30
C THR A 492 -1.18 -21.52 -30.26
N PRO A 493 -1.23 -20.18 -30.32
CA PRO A 493 -2.50 -19.45 -30.42
C PRO A 493 -3.21 -19.82 -31.72
N ASP A 494 -4.52 -20.07 -31.65
CA ASP A 494 -5.32 -20.32 -32.85
C ASP A 494 -5.63 -19.02 -33.62
N LYS A 495 -6.26 -19.17 -34.79
CA LYS A 495 -6.57 -18.04 -35.66
C LYS A 495 -7.57 -17.07 -35.03
N GLU A 496 -8.56 -17.58 -34.29
CA GLU A 496 -9.59 -16.76 -33.65
C GLU A 496 -8.97 -15.86 -32.59
N GLN A 497 -8.09 -16.42 -31.77
CA GLN A 497 -7.37 -15.70 -30.73
C GLN A 497 -6.40 -14.65 -31.32
N VAL A 498 -5.69 -14.98 -32.40
CA VAL A 498 -4.83 -14.03 -33.11
C VAL A 498 -5.64 -12.89 -33.73
N ASP A 499 -6.75 -13.20 -34.40
CA ASP A 499 -7.59 -12.21 -35.05
C ASP A 499 -8.29 -11.30 -34.01
N CYS A 500 -8.68 -11.85 -32.84
CA CYS A 500 -9.26 -11.07 -31.74
C CYS A 500 -8.25 -10.11 -31.08
N GLN A 501 -7.03 -10.59 -30.82
CA GLN A 501 -6.00 -9.82 -30.12
C GLN A 501 -5.29 -8.80 -31.03
N TYR A 502 -5.49 -8.85 -32.35
CA TYR A 502 -4.83 -7.98 -33.32
C TYR A 502 -4.89 -6.48 -32.91
N PRO A 503 -3.78 -5.71 -33.02
CA PRO A 503 -2.49 -6.05 -33.65
C PRO A 503 -1.48 -6.72 -32.72
N LYS A 504 -1.84 -7.14 -31.50
CA LYS A 504 -0.90 -7.76 -30.55
C LYS A 504 -0.31 -9.06 -31.11
N PRO A 505 1.02 -9.14 -31.29
CA PRO A 505 1.65 -10.42 -31.54
C PRO A 505 1.70 -11.21 -30.23
N ILE A 506 0.89 -12.26 -30.11
CA ILE A 506 0.79 -13.06 -28.89
C ILE A 506 2.11 -13.79 -28.61
N LEU A 507 2.71 -13.53 -27.44
CA LEU A 507 3.84 -14.28 -26.88
C LEU A 507 3.36 -15.41 -25.97
N LEU A 508 2.39 -15.15 -25.09
CA LEU A 508 1.80 -16.15 -24.19
C LEU A 508 0.28 -16.12 -24.29
N ASP A 509 -0.32 -17.27 -24.60
CA ASP A 509 -1.76 -17.43 -24.76
C ASP A 509 -2.44 -17.84 -23.44
N THR A 510 -2.28 -17.00 -22.43
CA THR A 510 -2.53 -17.36 -21.02
C THR A 510 -3.99 -17.72 -20.70
N GLY A 511 -4.96 -17.24 -21.48
CA GLY A 511 -6.37 -17.61 -21.37
C GLY A 511 -6.63 -19.08 -21.74
N GLU A 512 -5.87 -19.59 -22.72
CA GLU A 512 -5.98 -20.95 -23.25
C GLU A 512 -4.98 -21.94 -22.62
N MET A 513 -4.14 -21.48 -21.70
CA MET A 513 -3.17 -22.29 -20.96
C MET A 513 -3.76 -22.73 -19.61
N LYS A 514 -4.10 -24.03 -19.53
CA LYS A 514 -4.80 -24.63 -18.37
C LYS A 514 -3.98 -25.64 -17.57
N GLN A 515 -2.71 -25.86 -17.94
CA GLN A 515 -1.81 -26.80 -17.27
C GLN A 515 -0.65 -26.05 -16.61
N PRO A 516 -0.31 -26.32 -15.34
CA PRO A 516 -0.95 -27.28 -14.42
C PRO A 516 -2.33 -26.85 -13.91
N TYR A 517 -2.68 -25.57 -14.04
CA TYR A 517 -4.00 -24.96 -13.82
C TYR A 517 -4.01 -23.60 -14.55
N ASP A 518 -5.05 -22.78 -14.36
CA ASP A 518 -5.20 -21.50 -15.07
C ASP A 518 -3.98 -20.57 -14.95
N TRP A 519 -3.52 -20.03 -16.10
CA TRP A 519 -2.37 -19.13 -16.16
C TRP A 519 -2.70 -17.67 -15.88
N ALA A 520 -3.93 -17.23 -16.20
CA ALA A 520 -4.42 -15.88 -15.97
C ALA A 520 -5.88 -15.91 -15.53
N PRO A 521 -6.39 -14.87 -14.82
CA PRO A 521 -7.80 -14.76 -14.53
C PRO A 521 -8.62 -14.59 -15.82
N SER A 522 -9.81 -15.17 -15.84
CA SER A 522 -10.88 -14.82 -16.80
C SER A 522 -12.02 -14.07 -16.12
N ILE A 523 -12.31 -14.42 -14.87
CA ILE A 523 -13.36 -13.81 -14.05
C ILE A 523 -12.77 -12.69 -13.21
N LEU A 524 -13.26 -11.47 -13.41
CA LEU A 524 -12.76 -10.26 -12.75
C LEU A 524 -13.83 -9.57 -11.90
N PRO A 525 -13.52 -9.16 -10.67
CA PRO A 525 -14.36 -8.29 -9.87
C PRO A 525 -14.29 -6.85 -10.37
N ILE A 526 -15.43 -6.21 -10.52
CA ILE A 526 -15.54 -4.75 -10.60
C ILE A 526 -16.44 -4.25 -9.48
N GLN A 527 -16.12 -3.09 -8.92
CA GLN A 527 -16.82 -2.59 -7.75
C GLN A 527 -16.81 -1.06 -7.68
N ILE A 528 -17.94 -0.48 -7.27
CA ILE A 528 -18.05 0.93 -6.89
C ILE A 528 -18.40 0.98 -5.41
N LEU A 529 -17.60 1.71 -4.63
CA LEU A 529 -17.95 2.11 -3.26
C LEU A 529 -18.34 3.60 -3.27
N ARG A 530 -19.49 3.96 -2.72
CA ARG A 530 -19.99 5.33 -2.64
C ARG A 530 -20.09 5.80 -1.19
N ILE A 531 -19.54 6.97 -0.90
CA ILE A 531 -19.65 7.67 0.39
C ILE A 531 -20.13 9.09 0.08
N GLY A 532 -21.43 9.34 0.20
CA GLY A 532 -22.00 10.63 -0.16
C GLY A 532 -21.75 10.98 -1.63
N GLN A 533 -21.05 12.09 -1.87
CA GLN A 533 -20.65 12.54 -3.20
C GLN A 533 -19.35 11.92 -3.73
N LEU A 534 -18.67 11.05 -2.97
CA LEU A 534 -17.48 10.32 -3.43
C LEU A 534 -17.87 8.95 -4.02
N ALA A 535 -17.31 8.61 -5.18
CA ALA A 535 -17.32 7.27 -5.76
C ALA A 535 -15.89 6.75 -5.96
N ILE A 536 -15.58 5.59 -5.37
CA ILE A 536 -14.31 4.87 -5.51
C ILE A 536 -14.52 3.73 -6.50
N LEU A 537 -13.85 3.80 -7.66
CA LEU A 537 -13.89 2.78 -8.70
C LEU A 537 -12.77 1.76 -8.48
N SER A 538 -13.13 0.60 -7.96
CA SER A 538 -12.20 -0.47 -7.64
C SER A 538 -11.95 -1.33 -8.88
N VAL A 539 -10.79 -1.17 -9.51
CA VAL A 539 -10.44 -1.85 -10.77
C VAL A 539 -9.31 -2.87 -10.56
N PRO A 540 -9.40 -4.08 -11.15
CA PRO A 540 -8.45 -5.16 -10.90
C PRO A 540 -7.23 -5.13 -11.82
N GLY A 541 -6.73 -3.95 -12.17
CA GLY A 541 -5.59 -3.80 -13.08
C GLY A 541 -4.97 -2.41 -13.08
N GLU A 542 -3.97 -2.23 -13.92
CA GLU A 542 -3.17 -1.02 -14.07
C GLU A 542 -3.66 -0.21 -15.27
N PHE A 543 -4.58 0.72 -15.01
CA PHE A 543 -5.09 1.61 -16.05
C PHE A 543 -4.03 2.65 -16.40
N THR A 544 -3.81 2.89 -17.69
CA THR A 544 -3.03 4.05 -18.16
C THR A 544 -3.74 5.36 -17.81
N THR A 545 -3.02 6.46 -17.97
CA THR A 545 -3.52 7.80 -17.70
C THR A 545 -4.83 8.05 -18.45
N MET A 546 -4.86 7.86 -19.77
CA MET A 546 -6.08 8.15 -20.55
C MET A 546 -7.17 7.11 -20.33
N ALA A 547 -6.82 5.83 -20.11
CA ALA A 547 -7.80 4.82 -19.75
C ALA A 547 -8.55 5.18 -18.46
N GLY A 548 -7.82 5.63 -17.44
CA GLY A 548 -8.42 6.08 -16.19
C GLY A 548 -9.27 7.34 -16.34
N ARG A 549 -8.83 8.32 -17.15
CA ARG A 549 -9.62 9.52 -17.46
C ARG A 549 -10.96 9.16 -18.10
N ARG A 550 -10.95 8.32 -19.14
CA ARG A 550 -12.18 7.89 -19.84
C ARG A 550 -13.14 7.15 -18.90
N LEU A 551 -12.63 6.28 -18.03
CA LEU A 551 -13.47 5.57 -17.05
C LEU A 551 -14.10 6.53 -16.04
N ARG A 552 -13.31 7.44 -15.45
CA ARG A 552 -13.83 8.44 -14.49
C ARG A 552 -14.87 9.33 -15.13
N ASP A 553 -14.61 9.85 -16.33
CA ASP A 553 -15.53 10.75 -17.03
C ASP A 553 -16.83 10.02 -17.40
N ALA A 554 -16.75 8.77 -17.85
CA ALA A 554 -17.92 7.96 -18.16
C ALA A 554 -18.80 7.70 -16.93
N VAL A 555 -18.21 7.30 -15.80
CA VAL A 555 -18.96 7.06 -14.57
C VAL A 555 -19.51 8.36 -13.97
N LYS A 556 -18.70 9.43 -13.96
CA LYS A 556 -19.14 10.76 -13.52
C LYS A 556 -20.35 11.23 -14.33
N SER A 557 -20.33 11.05 -15.65
CA SER A 557 -21.45 11.44 -16.53
C SER A 557 -22.76 10.75 -16.13
N VAL A 558 -22.71 9.46 -15.79
CA VAL A 558 -23.89 8.70 -15.34
C VAL A 558 -24.45 9.28 -14.06
N PHE A 559 -23.60 9.55 -13.06
CA PHE A 559 -24.03 10.17 -11.80
C PHE A 559 -24.62 11.57 -11.99
N THR A 560 -24.07 12.37 -12.89
CA THR A 560 -24.57 13.73 -13.13
C THR A 560 -25.83 13.80 -13.99
N SER A 561 -26.05 12.84 -14.90
CA SER A 561 -27.19 12.85 -15.83
C SER A 561 -28.41 12.07 -15.34
N GLY A 562 -28.24 11.11 -14.42
CA GLY A 562 -29.30 10.20 -13.97
C GLY A 562 -30.20 10.70 -12.83
N GLY A 563 -29.93 11.86 -12.24
CA GLY A 563 -30.68 12.36 -11.08
C GLY A 563 -32.05 12.96 -11.45
N HIS A 564 -33.13 12.18 -11.33
CA HIS A 564 -34.49 12.73 -11.25
C HIS A 564 -34.66 13.48 -9.91
N GLY A 565 -34.27 14.75 -9.89
CA GLY A 565 -34.63 15.70 -8.82
C GLY A 565 -33.50 16.20 -7.94
N HIS A 566 -32.33 15.55 -7.90
CA HIS A 566 -31.09 16.06 -7.28
C HIS A 566 -29.94 15.81 -8.25
N SER A 567 -29.55 16.85 -9.00
CA SER A 567 -28.28 16.85 -9.73
C SER A 567 -27.16 16.93 -8.69
N ASP A 568 -26.51 15.81 -8.37
CA ASP A 568 -25.23 15.82 -7.67
C ASP A 568 -24.16 16.35 -8.65
N SER A 569 -24.15 17.67 -8.88
CA SER A 569 -23.17 18.32 -9.74
C SER A 569 -21.74 18.23 -9.19
N ASN A 570 -21.60 17.83 -7.92
CA ASN A 570 -20.36 17.79 -7.17
C ASN A 570 -19.90 16.35 -6.84
N VAL A 571 -19.97 15.41 -7.80
CA VAL A 571 -19.45 14.04 -7.60
C VAL A 571 -17.93 14.00 -7.80
N HIS A 572 -17.23 13.44 -6.81
CA HIS A 572 -15.81 13.08 -6.92
C HIS A 572 -15.68 11.62 -7.30
N VAL A 573 -14.93 11.34 -8.36
CA VAL A 573 -14.65 9.97 -8.79
C VAL A 573 -13.15 9.73 -8.67
N VAL A 574 -12.76 8.71 -7.90
CA VAL A 574 -11.36 8.24 -7.81
C VAL A 574 -11.29 6.82 -8.34
N ILE A 575 -10.15 6.46 -8.94
CA ILE A 575 -9.85 5.07 -9.30
C ILE A 575 -9.00 4.49 -8.18
N ALA A 576 -9.35 3.31 -7.69
CA ALA A 576 -8.50 2.46 -6.89
C ALA A 576 -7.98 1.32 -7.77
N GLY A 577 -6.77 1.51 -8.31
CA GLY A 577 -6.11 0.50 -9.13
C GLY A 577 -5.71 -0.73 -8.31
N LEU A 578 -5.46 -1.84 -9.00
CA LEU A 578 -4.92 -3.08 -8.42
C LEU A 578 -5.78 -3.62 -7.25
N THR A 579 -7.10 -3.56 -7.42
CA THR A 579 -8.09 -3.86 -6.38
C THR A 579 -8.75 -5.23 -6.58
N ASN A 580 -8.90 -6.00 -5.51
CA ASN A 580 -9.56 -7.31 -5.37
C ASN A 580 -8.92 -8.48 -6.15
N THR A 581 -8.30 -8.24 -7.30
CA THR A 581 -7.44 -9.18 -8.03
C THR A 581 -6.47 -8.38 -8.92
N TYR A 582 -5.71 -9.08 -9.75
CA TYR A 582 -4.78 -8.47 -10.68
C TYR A 582 -4.89 -9.11 -12.07
N SER A 583 -5.10 -8.27 -13.08
CA SER A 583 -5.26 -8.65 -14.48
C SER A 583 -4.36 -7.83 -15.41
N GLN A 584 -3.14 -7.51 -14.96
CA GLN A 584 -2.17 -6.72 -15.73
C GLN A 584 -2.69 -5.31 -16.06
N TYR A 585 -2.48 -4.83 -17.29
CA TYR A 585 -2.69 -3.45 -17.72
C TYR A 585 -4.03 -3.25 -18.42
N VAL A 586 -4.46 -1.99 -18.47
CA VAL A 586 -5.60 -1.55 -19.26
C VAL A 586 -5.23 -0.26 -19.99
N THR A 587 -5.06 -0.37 -21.31
CA THR A 587 -4.79 0.76 -22.21
C THR A 587 -6.07 1.24 -22.89
N THR A 588 -6.03 2.45 -23.47
CA THR A 588 -7.03 2.81 -24.48
C THR A 588 -6.90 1.93 -25.73
N PHE A 589 -7.93 1.96 -26.60
CA PHE A 589 -7.86 1.27 -27.88
C PHE A 589 -6.67 1.78 -28.71
N GLU A 590 -6.44 3.10 -28.65
CA GLU A 590 -5.39 3.80 -29.39
C GLU A 590 -4.00 3.45 -28.85
N GLU A 591 -3.80 3.51 -27.53
CA GLU A 591 -2.55 3.09 -26.88
C GLU A 591 -2.25 1.60 -27.16
N TYR A 592 -3.29 0.75 -27.18
CA TYR A 592 -3.15 -0.67 -27.50
C TYR A 592 -2.54 -0.90 -28.89
N GLN A 593 -2.91 -0.08 -29.88
CA GLN A 593 -2.38 -0.24 -31.26
C GLN A 593 -0.86 -0.09 -31.34
N VAL A 594 -0.26 0.65 -30.40
CA VAL A 594 1.19 0.91 -30.39
C VAL A 594 1.97 -0.28 -29.85
N GLN A 595 1.34 -1.18 -29.08
CA GLN A 595 1.98 -2.37 -28.51
C GLN A 595 3.30 -2.10 -27.75
N ARG A 596 3.33 -1.00 -26.98
CA ARG A 596 4.29 -0.84 -25.87
C ARG A 596 3.99 -1.84 -24.75
N TYR A 597 4.79 -1.83 -23.69
CA TYR A 597 4.65 -2.79 -22.58
C TYR A 597 3.21 -2.86 -22.04
N GLU A 598 2.57 -1.71 -21.80
CA GLU A 598 1.20 -1.66 -21.28
C GLU A 598 0.20 -2.25 -22.29
N GLY A 599 0.33 -1.94 -23.59
CA GLY A 599 -0.56 -2.45 -24.64
C GLY A 599 -0.42 -3.96 -24.86
N ALA A 600 0.81 -4.47 -24.80
CA ALA A 600 1.08 -5.92 -24.86
C ALA A 600 0.57 -6.65 -23.61
N SER A 601 0.45 -5.95 -22.48
CA SER A 601 -0.03 -6.49 -21.20
C SER A 601 -1.51 -6.25 -20.96
N THR A 602 -2.24 -5.61 -21.87
CA THR A 602 -3.71 -5.50 -21.85
C THR A 602 -4.34 -6.83 -22.26
N LEU A 603 -4.61 -7.71 -21.28
CA LEU A 603 -4.87 -9.13 -21.52
C LEU A 603 -6.01 -9.45 -22.48
N TYR A 604 -7.15 -8.76 -22.38
CA TYR A 604 -8.41 -9.17 -23.04
C TYR A 604 -8.65 -8.46 -24.38
N GLY A 605 -7.56 -8.05 -25.05
CA GLY A 605 -7.60 -7.46 -26.38
C GLY A 605 -7.86 -5.95 -26.39
N PRO A 606 -7.99 -5.36 -27.60
CA PRO A 606 -8.02 -3.91 -27.82
C PRO A 606 -9.21 -3.19 -27.16
N HIS A 607 -10.27 -3.92 -26.82
CA HIS A 607 -11.51 -3.37 -26.27
C HIS A 607 -11.68 -3.62 -24.76
N THR A 608 -10.60 -4.01 -24.08
CA THR A 608 -10.60 -4.21 -22.62
C THR A 608 -11.10 -2.97 -21.87
N LEU A 609 -10.63 -1.77 -22.22
CA LEU A 609 -11.12 -0.53 -21.58
C LEU A 609 -12.61 -0.28 -21.85
N SER A 610 -13.06 -0.53 -23.08
CA SER A 610 -14.47 -0.32 -23.45
C SER A 610 -15.40 -1.25 -22.65
N ALA A 611 -14.98 -2.50 -22.42
CA ALA A 611 -15.64 -3.42 -21.51
C ALA A 611 -15.75 -2.84 -20.10
N TYR A 612 -14.64 -2.39 -19.50
CA TYR A 612 -14.68 -1.76 -18.19
C TYR A 612 -15.62 -0.55 -18.14
N ILE A 613 -15.55 0.35 -19.12
CA ILE A 613 -16.44 1.54 -19.17
C ILE A 613 -17.92 1.10 -19.22
N GLN A 614 -18.25 0.12 -20.06
CA GLN A 614 -19.63 -0.39 -20.16
C GLN A 614 -20.12 -0.93 -18.81
N GLU A 615 -19.35 -1.80 -18.18
CA GLU A 615 -19.78 -2.48 -16.96
C GLU A 615 -19.81 -1.55 -15.75
N PHE A 616 -18.86 -0.62 -15.63
CA PHE A 616 -18.91 0.41 -14.59
C PHE A 616 -20.07 1.39 -14.76
N LYS A 617 -20.48 1.71 -16.00
CA LYS A 617 -21.70 2.50 -16.24
C LYS A 617 -22.94 1.76 -15.75
N LYS A 618 -23.03 0.44 -15.96
CA LYS A 618 -24.14 -0.39 -15.42
C LYS A 618 -24.18 -0.33 -13.89
N LEU A 619 -23.03 -0.48 -13.23
CA LEU A 619 -22.95 -0.37 -11.76
C LEU A 619 -23.37 1.03 -11.27
N ALA A 620 -22.89 2.09 -11.92
CA ALA A 620 -23.25 3.46 -11.56
C ALA A 620 -24.77 3.72 -11.74
N SER A 621 -25.36 3.25 -12.84
CA SER A 621 -26.81 3.33 -13.07
C SER A 621 -27.61 2.54 -12.02
N ALA A 622 -27.11 1.37 -11.58
CA ALA A 622 -27.74 0.58 -10.53
C ALA A 622 -27.67 1.26 -9.16
N ILE A 623 -26.61 2.01 -8.86
CA ILE A 623 -26.53 2.86 -7.65
C ILE A 623 -27.61 3.97 -7.71
N ILE A 624 -27.69 4.69 -8.83
CA ILE A 624 -28.64 5.81 -8.99
C ILE A 624 -30.09 5.34 -8.89
N SER A 625 -30.40 4.20 -9.50
CA SER A 625 -31.75 3.62 -9.51
C SER A 625 -32.09 2.81 -8.25
N GLY A 626 -31.13 2.61 -7.33
CA GLY A 626 -31.32 1.75 -6.16
C GLY A 626 -31.53 0.27 -6.48
N GLN A 627 -31.18 -0.16 -7.70
CA GLN A 627 -31.36 -1.54 -8.15
C GLN A 627 -30.18 -2.43 -7.72
N ALA A 628 -30.48 -3.67 -7.36
CA ALA A 628 -29.45 -4.69 -7.14
C ALA A 628 -28.77 -5.08 -8.47
N VAL A 629 -27.55 -5.60 -8.37
CA VAL A 629 -26.78 -6.15 -9.50
C VAL A 629 -26.53 -7.63 -9.23
N GLU A 630 -26.62 -8.47 -10.26
CA GLU A 630 -26.29 -9.87 -10.15
C GLU A 630 -24.80 -10.07 -9.83
N GLY A 631 -24.49 -11.01 -8.93
CA GLY A 631 -23.12 -11.24 -8.49
C GLY A 631 -22.18 -11.79 -9.57
N GLY A 632 -22.71 -12.35 -10.66
CA GLY A 632 -21.95 -12.96 -11.74
C GLY A 632 -21.27 -14.29 -11.38
N PRO A 633 -20.48 -14.87 -12.31
CA PRO A 633 -19.80 -16.14 -12.09
C PRO A 633 -18.76 -16.04 -10.97
N GLN A 634 -18.67 -17.06 -10.11
CA GLN A 634 -17.70 -17.02 -9.01
C GLN A 634 -16.28 -17.31 -9.52
N PRO A 635 -15.28 -16.51 -9.11
CA PRO A 635 -13.88 -16.80 -9.40
C PRO A 635 -13.44 -18.15 -8.82
N PRO A 636 -12.48 -18.86 -9.45
CA PRO A 636 -11.93 -20.07 -8.87
C PRO A 636 -11.09 -19.77 -7.61
N ASP A 637 -11.23 -20.65 -6.61
CA ASP A 637 -10.28 -20.83 -5.53
C ASP A 637 -9.28 -21.92 -5.92
N LEU A 638 -8.02 -21.53 -6.12
CA LEU A 638 -6.95 -22.43 -6.55
C LEU A 638 -5.98 -22.77 -5.41
N LEU A 639 -6.33 -22.54 -4.14
CA LEU A 639 -5.41 -22.75 -3.02
C LEU A 639 -4.82 -24.17 -2.97
N ASP A 640 -5.67 -25.18 -3.14
CA ASP A 640 -5.27 -26.60 -3.07
C ASP A 640 -4.48 -27.08 -4.29
N LYS A 641 -4.40 -26.25 -5.35
CA LYS A 641 -3.62 -26.54 -6.56
C LYS A 641 -2.25 -25.87 -6.57
N GLN A 642 -1.97 -24.99 -5.60
CA GLN A 642 -0.75 -24.19 -5.62
C GLN A 642 0.52 -25.05 -5.56
N ILE A 643 1.48 -24.72 -6.41
CA ILE A 643 2.79 -25.40 -6.48
C ILE A 643 3.82 -24.51 -5.79
N SER A 644 4.67 -25.09 -4.94
CA SER A 644 5.79 -24.39 -4.29
C SER A 644 7.09 -25.14 -4.52
N LEU A 645 8.10 -24.45 -5.07
CA LEU A 645 9.45 -24.96 -5.31
C LEU A 645 10.49 -24.27 -4.42
N LEU A 646 10.05 -23.38 -3.52
CA LEU A 646 10.90 -22.71 -2.56
C LEU A 646 11.38 -23.70 -1.48
N THR A 647 12.69 -23.85 -1.34
CA THR A 647 13.28 -24.73 -0.33
C THR A 647 12.99 -24.23 1.08
N PRO A 648 12.52 -25.10 2.01
CA PRO A 648 12.28 -24.71 3.40
C PRO A 648 13.60 -24.39 4.13
N VAL A 649 13.50 -23.66 5.24
CA VAL A 649 14.64 -23.52 6.17
C VAL A 649 14.82 -24.85 6.90
N VAL A 650 15.98 -25.49 6.73
CA VAL A 650 16.28 -26.80 7.34
C VAL A 650 16.78 -26.60 8.78
N MET A 651 17.86 -25.84 8.94
CA MET A 651 18.47 -25.52 10.23
C MET A 651 19.35 -24.27 10.12
N ASP A 652 19.61 -23.63 11.25
CA ASP A 652 20.60 -22.56 11.40
C ASP A 652 21.73 -23.00 12.33
N ALA A 653 22.92 -22.46 12.10
CA ALA A 653 24.09 -22.69 12.94
C ALA A 653 24.98 -21.45 13.01
N THR A 654 25.79 -21.37 14.05
CA THR A 654 26.87 -20.38 14.22
C THR A 654 28.24 -21.07 14.14
N PRO A 655 29.34 -20.31 14.02
CA PRO A 655 30.68 -20.85 14.26
C PRO A 655 30.82 -21.44 15.67
N ARG A 656 31.81 -22.33 15.85
CA ARG A 656 32.07 -22.95 17.15
C ARG A 656 32.45 -21.87 18.17
N GLY A 657 31.75 -21.85 19.32
CA GLY A 657 31.99 -20.88 20.40
C GLY A 657 31.26 -19.55 20.24
N VAL A 658 30.45 -19.39 19.19
CA VAL A 658 29.65 -18.19 18.91
C VAL A 658 28.17 -18.50 19.14
N ASN A 659 27.44 -17.59 19.78
CA ASN A 659 25.99 -17.66 19.98
C ASN A 659 25.25 -16.82 18.93
N PHE A 660 23.99 -17.17 18.66
CA PHE A 660 23.12 -16.29 17.89
C PHE A 660 22.92 -14.96 18.62
N GLY A 661 23.13 -13.85 17.91
CA GLY A 661 23.11 -12.50 18.46
C GLY A 661 24.48 -11.97 18.92
N ASP A 662 25.54 -12.78 18.87
CA ASP A 662 26.90 -12.25 19.05
C ASP A 662 27.25 -11.28 17.91
N VAL A 663 28.00 -10.22 18.22
CA VAL A 663 28.51 -9.27 17.22
C VAL A 663 29.67 -9.91 16.43
N ASP A 664 29.56 -9.88 15.11
CA ASP A 664 30.63 -10.27 14.18
C ASP A 664 31.51 -9.07 13.79
N SER A 665 30.89 -7.91 13.56
CA SER A 665 31.57 -6.64 13.28
C SER A 665 30.88 -5.53 14.06
N ASP A 666 31.60 -4.91 15.00
CA ASP A 666 31.10 -3.84 15.87
C ASP A 666 31.52 -2.44 15.39
N VAL A 667 30.99 -1.40 16.04
CA VAL A 667 31.52 -0.03 15.94
C VAL A 667 32.94 0.05 16.52
N ALA A 668 33.73 1.01 16.03
CA ALA A 668 35.06 1.25 16.59
C ALA A 668 34.96 1.74 18.05
N LYS A 669 35.93 1.37 18.89
CA LYS A 669 35.98 1.85 20.28
C LYS A 669 36.06 3.38 20.31
N ASN A 670 35.31 4.01 21.21
CA ASN A 670 35.23 5.47 21.36
C ASN A 670 34.81 6.18 20.06
N SER A 671 33.94 5.58 19.26
CA SER A 671 33.43 6.18 18.03
C SER A 671 32.43 7.29 18.29
N THR A 672 32.60 8.38 17.54
CA THR A 672 31.67 9.50 17.43
C THR A 672 31.17 9.58 16.00
N PHE A 673 29.86 9.64 15.83
CA PHE A 673 29.20 9.82 14.56
C PHE A 673 28.48 11.17 14.53
N LYS A 674 28.39 11.76 13.35
CA LYS A 674 27.61 12.96 13.08
C LYS A 674 26.28 12.58 12.42
N LYS A 675 25.35 13.52 12.46
CA LYS A 675 24.14 13.46 11.62
C LYS A 675 24.52 13.28 10.15
N GLY A 676 23.78 12.42 9.45
CA GLY A 676 24.07 12.00 8.08
C GLY A 676 25.05 10.82 7.95
N ASP A 677 25.85 10.52 8.99
CA ASP A 677 26.76 9.36 8.96
C ASP A 677 25.97 8.04 8.96
N LEU A 678 26.59 7.00 8.40
CA LEU A 678 26.09 5.64 8.38
C LEU A 678 26.78 4.81 9.46
N VAL A 679 26.02 4.36 10.46
CA VAL A 679 26.49 3.40 11.45
C VAL A 679 26.12 1.99 11.00
N SER A 680 27.06 1.06 11.04
CA SER A 680 26.85 -0.33 10.60
C SER A 680 27.38 -1.33 11.63
N VAL A 681 26.54 -2.28 12.04
CA VAL A 681 26.91 -3.38 12.96
C VAL A 681 26.40 -4.70 12.40
N THR A 682 27.24 -5.74 12.43
CA THR A 682 26.88 -7.09 11.95
C THR A 682 26.86 -8.09 13.10
N PHE A 683 25.82 -8.92 13.14
CA PHE A 683 25.59 -9.97 14.13
C PHE A 683 25.58 -11.35 13.47
N TRP A 684 26.04 -12.37 14.19
CA TRP A 684 25.76 -13.76 13.85
C TRP A 684 24.26 -14.04 14.04
N SER A 685 23.60 -14.49 12.97
CA SER A 685 22.14 -14.57 12.92
C SER A 685 21.66 -15.86 12.24
N ALA A 686 20.34 -15.96 12.09
CA ALA A 686 19.60 -17.06 11.50
C ALA A 686 18.72 -16.56 10.35
N CYS A 687 18.11 -17.46 9.59
CA CYS A 687 17.23 -17.09 8.50
C CYS A 687 15.95 -16.36 8.99
N PRO A 688 15.65 -15.15 8.50
CA PRO A 688 14.43 -14.38 8.82
C PRO A 688 13.11 -15.09 8.47
N ARG A 689 13.15 -16.19 7.70
CA ARG A 689 11.97 -17.00 7.41
C ARG A 689 11.53 -17.87 8.59
N ASN A 690 12.35 -18.04 9.63
CA ASN A 690 11.92 -18.79 10.81
C ASN A 690 10.82 -18.06 11.58
N ASP A 691 10.87 -16.72 11.62
CA ASP A 691 9.87 -15.88 12.26
C ASP A 691 9.87 -14.52 11.57
N LEU A 692 8.72 -14.11 11.03
CA LEU A 692 8.57 -12.82 10.36
C LEU A 692 8.68 -11.64 11.34
N LEU A 693 8.62 -11.93 12.65
CA LEU A 693 8.52 -10.96 13.72
C LEU A 693 7.40 -9.94 13.43
N THR A 694 6.24 -10.42 12.99
CA THR A 694 5.06 -9.59 12.71
C THR A 694 4.69 -8.77 13.95
N GLU A 695 4.47 -7.46 13.78
CA GLU A 695 4.30 -6.49 14.87
C GLU A 695 5.52 -6.33 15.82
N GLY A 696 6.62 -7.03 15.55
CA GLY A 696 7.92 -6.90 16.21
C GLY A 696 8.92 -6.10 15.37
N THR A 697 10.22 -6.34 15.59
CA THR A 697 11.31 -5.74 14.81
C THR A 697 12.54 -6.65 14.78
N PHE A 698 13.26 -6.67 13.66
CA PHE A 698 14.59 -7.29 13.51
C PHE A 698 15.73 -6.37 13.98
N ALA A 699 15.50 -5.06 13.94
CA ALA A 699 16.52 -4.03 14.14
C ALA A 699 16.03 -2.91 15.03
N LEU A 700 16.84 -2.50 16.00
CA LEU A 700 16.50 -1.44 16.92
C LEU A 700 17.71 -0.57 17.23
N VAL A 701 17.53 0.75 17.15
CA VAL A 701 18.45 1.73 17.71
C VAL A 701 17.88 2.19 19.04
N GLU A 702 18.67 2.09 20.11
CA GLU A 702 18.28 2.54 21.45
C GLU A 702 19.14 3.74 21.86
N ILE A 703 18.52 4.72 22.51
CA ILE A 703 19.20 5.85 23.16
C ILE A 703 19.28 5.62 24.67
N LEU A 704 20.42 5.97 25.27
CA LEU A 704 20.60 5.93 26.72
C LEU A 704 19.92 7.13 27.39
N ARG A 705 19.12 6.86 28.42
CA ARG A 705 18.50 7.85 29.31
C ARG A 705 18.96 7.59 30.74
N GLY A 706 19.35 8.66 31.44
CA GLY A 706 19.94 8.53 32.77
C GLY A 706 21.24 7.73 32.73
N LYS A 707 21.43 6.82 33.69
CA LYS A 707 22.69 6.07 33.83
C LYS A 707 22.71 4.72 33.11
N ASP A 708 21.57 4.05 32.98
CA ASP A 708 21.50 2.64 32.51
C ASP A 708 20.21 2.30 31.75
N THR A 709 19.32 3.26 31.53
CA THR A 709 18.00 2.99 30.94
C THR A 709 18.02 3.21 29.43
N TRP A 710 17.85 2.13 28.67
CA TRP A 710 17.84 2.17 27.21
C TRP A 710 16.42 2.24 26.66
N VAL A 711 16.16 3.27 25.84
CA VAL A 711 14.85 3.55 25.24
C VAL A 711 14.92 3.37 23.72
N PRO A 712 13.98 2.65 23.10
CA PRO A 712 13.85 2.56 21.64
C PRO A 712 13.74 3.94 20.99
N ALA A 713 14.59 4.22 20.01
CA ALA A 713 14.62 5.46 19.26
C ALA A 713 14.20 5.27 17.80
N TYR A 714 14.71 4.21 17.14
CA TYR A 714 14.36 3.83 15.77
C TYR A 714 14.25 2.30 15.65
N ASP A 715 13.35 1.79 14.81
CA ASP A 715 13.18 0.38 14.50
C ASP A 715 13.12 0.08 13.00
N ASP A 716 12.91 -1.19 12.61
CA ASP A 716 12.85 -1.63 11.21
C ASP A 716 11.59 -1.18 10.46
N ASP A 717 10.78 -0.27 11.03
CA ASP A 717 9.70 0.47 10.38
C ASP A 717 10.10 1.95 10.15
N ASP A 718 11.29 2.39 10.59
CA ASP A 718 11.83 3.71 10.29
C ASP A 718 12.68 3.68 9.01
N PHE A 719 12.39 4.61 8.09
CA PHE A 719 13.08 4.76 6.79
C PHE A 719 14.62 4.84 6.90
N CYS A 720 15.15 5.28 8.05
CA CYS A 720 16.58 5.48 8.27
C CYS A 720 17.35 4.23 8.75
N LEU A 721 16.66 3.16 9.14
CA LEU A 721 17.26 1.96 9.69
C LEU A 721 16.97 0.75 8.80
N ARG A 722 18.04 0.14 8.27
CA ARG A 722 17.93 -1.02 7.38
C ARG A 722 18.42 -2.27 8.09
N PHE A 723 17.65 -3.34 7.93
CA PHE A 723 18.03 -4.70 8.29
C PHE A 723 18.46 -5.44 7.02
N LYS A 724 19.71 -5.92 6.97
CA LYS A 724 20.23 -6.73 5.86
C LYS A 724 20.60 -8.12 6.36
N TRP A 725 20.15 -9.15 5.68
CA TRP A 725 20.49 -10.54 5.97
C TRP A 725 21.34 -11.11 4.84
N SER A 726 22.41 -11.82 5.21
CA SER A 726 23.33 -12.40 4.23
C SER A 726 23.82 -13.78 4.67
N ARG A 727 24.27 -14.57 3.69
CA ARG A 727 24.92 -15.86 3.93
C ARG A 727 25.98 -16.14 2.88
N PRO A 728 27.04 -16.91 3.21
CA PRO A 728 28.13 -17.21 2.26
C PRO A 728 27.69 -17.95 1.00
N SER A 729 26.64 -18.77 1.09
CA SER A 729 26.07 -19.49 -0.05
C SER A 729 24.61 -19.86 0.22
N ARG A 730 23.83 -20.15 -0.84
CA ARG A 730 22.38 -20.41 -0.78
C ARG A 730 21.96 -21.54 0.17
N LEU A 731 22.84 -22.50 0.46
CA LEU A 731 22.53 -23.63 1.36
C LEU A 731 23.31 -23.57 2.68
N SER A 732 24.00 -22.46 2.95
CA SER A 732 24.71 -22.26 4.21
C SER A 732 23.73 -22.23 5.38
N THR A 733 24.02 -23.01 6.42
CA THR A 733 23.34 -22.95 7.72
C THR A 733 23.78 -21.75 8.55
N ARG A 734 24.90 -21.10 8.17
CA ARG A 734 25.43 -19.90 8.82
C ARG A 734 24.99 -18.66 8.07
N SER A 735 24.58 -17.65 8.81
CA SER A 735 24.14 -16.37 8.26
C SER A 735 24.45 -15.21 9.20
N GLN A 736 24.34 -13.99 8.66
CA GLN A 736 24.64 -12.75 9.36
C GLN A 736 23.50 -11.76 9.17
N ALA A 737 23.34 -10.87 10.15
CA ALA A 737 22.43 -9.75 10.12
C ALA A 737 23.20 -8.45 10.28
N THR A 738 23.21 -7.60 9.26
CA THR A 738 23.81 -6.27 9.30
C THR A 738 22.73 -5.22 9.49
N LEU A 739 22.88 -4.40 10.54
CA LEU A 739 22.03 -3.24 10.81
C LEU A 739 22.74 -1.99 10.32
N GLU A 740 22.09 -1.23 9.44
CA GLU A 740 22.61 0.01 8.88
C GLU A 740 21.70 1.17 9.27
N TRP A 741 22.19 2.10 10.09
CA TRP A 741 21.46 3.29 10.52
C TRP A 741 22.09 4.55 9.92
N ARG A 742 21.38 5.20 9.01
CA ARG A 742 21.75 6.52 8.51
C ARG A 742 21.19 7.57 9.45
N ILE A 743 22.04 8.19 10.27
CA ILE A 743 21.60 9.05 11.38
C ILE A 743 20.79 10.24 10.84
N PRO A 744 19.48 10.36 11.16
CA PRO A 744 18.67 11.49 10.72
C PRO A 744 19.16 12.84 11.25
N GLU A 745 18.95 13.92 10.50
CA GLU A 745 19.28 15.30 10.92
C GLU A 745 18.57 15.73 12.22
N SER A 746 17.39 15.18 12.47
CA SER A 746 16.59 15.41 13.68
C SER A 746 17.07 14.64 14.91
N THR A 747 18.10 13.79 14.79
CA THR A 747 18.58 12.94 15.89
C THR A 747 19.19 13.80 17.00
N PRO A 748 18.74 13.64 18.26
CA PRO A 748 19.36 14.36 19.37
C PRO A 748 20.76 13.80 19.67
N PRO A 749 21.74 14.64 20.04
CA PRO A 749 23.02 14.17 20.53
C PRO A 749 22.85 13.24 21.73
N GLY A 750 23.72 12.24 21.86
CA GLY A 750 23.66 11.29 22.96
C GLY A 750 24.42 9.99 22.72
N VAL A 751 24.25 9.06 23.66
CA VAL A 751 24.82 7.71 23.59
C VAL A 751 23.78 6.73 23.05
N TYR A 752 24.14 6.02 21.99
CA TYR A 752 23.27 5.09 21.26
C TYR A 752 23.89 3.69 21.22
N ARG A 753 23.05 2.68 20.96
CA ARG A 753 23.49 1.33 20.58
C ARG A 753 22.51 0.67 19.63
N MET A 754 22.95 -0.36 18.94
CA MET A 754 22.11 -1.19 18.09
C MET A 754 21.76 -2.52 18.76
N ARG A 755 20.54 -2.99 18.53
CA ARG A 755 20.03 -4.27 19.01
C ARG A 755 19.38 -5.03 17.86
N HIS A 756 19.70 -6.31 17.77
CA HIS A 756 19.17 -7.22 16.76
C HIS A 756 18.29 -8.29 17.44
N PHE A 757 17.17 -8.64 16.80
CA PHE A 757 16.33 -9.76 17.18
C PHE A 757 16.21 -10.74 16.01
N GLY A 758 16.16 -12.04 16.31
CA GLY A 758 15.98 -13.08 15.30
C GLY A 758 15.48 -14.37 15.90
N ALA A 759 15.18 -15.34 15.02
CA ALA A 759 14.72 -16.67 15.41
C ALA A 759 15.55 -17.74 14.69
N SER A 760 16.11 -18.66 15.47
CA SER A 760 16.95 -19.76 14.97
C SER A 760 16.18 -21.08 14.98
N LYS A 761 16.39 -21.91 13.95
CA LYS A 761 15.80 -23.24 13.84
C LYS A 761 16.85 -24.32 14.10
N SER A 762 16.56 -25.20 15.05
CA SER A 762 17.39 -26.38 15.31
C SER A 762 17.17 -27.46 14.25
N ILE A 763 18.09 -28.43 14.16
CA ILE A 763 17.93 -29.60 13.26
C ILE A 763 16.70 -30.47 13.61
N LEU A 764 16.19 -30.37 14.85
CA LEU A 764 14.95 -31.01 15.30
C LEU A 764 13.69 -30.20 14.92
N GLY A 765 13.85 -29.04 14.27
CA GLY A 765 12.78 -28.18 13.81
C GLY A 765 12.28 -27.15 14.82
N SER A 766 12.74 -27.16 16.08
CA SER A 766 12.33 -26.20 17.10
C SER A 766 12.86 -24.80 16.80
N ILE A 767 11.99 -23.78 16.87
CA ILE A 767 12.37 -22.38 16.68
C ILE A 767 12.59 -21.70 18.03
N ARG A 768 13.70 -20.97 18.18
CA ARG A 768 14.05 -20.21 19.40
C ARG A 768 14.48 -18.80 19.03
N GLN A 769 13.85 -17.82 19.67
CA GLN A 769 14.21 -16.41 19.51
C GLN A 769 15.47 -16.05 20.31
N PHE A 770 16.23 -15.10 19.79
CA PHE A 770 17.45 -14.58 20.40
C PHE A 770 17.53 -13.06 20.21
N ALA A 771 18.41 -12.42 20.99
CA ALA A 771 18.74 -11.01 20.83
C ALA A 771 20.23 -10.76 20.97
N GLY A 772 20.74 -9.83 20.16
CA GLY A 772 22.11 -9.31 20.18
C GLY A 772 22.15 -7.81 20.49
N THR A 773 23.26 -7.29 21.00
CA THR A 773 23.42 -5.86 21.28
C THR A 773 24.86 -5.42 20.98
N SER A 774 25.02 -4.33 20.24
CA SER A 774 26.32 -3.73 19.90
C SER A 774 26.98 -3.06 21.11
N SER A 775 28.26 -2.70 20.97
CA SER A 775 28.83 -1.68 21.84
C SER A 775 28.14 -0.32 21.63
N ALA A 776 28.16 0.54 22.65
CA ALA A 776 27.57 1.87 22.53
C ALA A 776 28.51 2.86 21.82
N PHE A 777 27.92 3.89 21.21
CA PHE A 777 28.62 4.94 20.47
C PHE A 777 27.95 6.30 20.68
N VAL A 778 28.68 7.38 20.38
CA VAL A 778 28.20 8.76 20.56
C VAL A 778 27.71 9.31 19.22
N VAL A 779 26.59 10.04 19.25
CA VAL A 779 26.10 10.87 18.15
C VAL A 779 26.15 12.34 18.58
N VAL A 780 26.70 13.21 17.71
CA VAL A 780 26.80 14.67 17.94
C VAL A 780 26.13 15.50 16.85
#